data_AF-A0A3L6ZNT1-F1
#
_entry.id   AF-A0A3L6ZNT1-F1
#
_cell.length_a   1.000
_cell.length_b   1.000
_cell.length_c   1.000
_cell.angle_alpha   90.00
_cell.angle_beta   90.00
_cell.angle_gamma   90.00
#
_symmetry.space_group_name_H-M   'P 1'
#
loop_
_entity.id
_entity.type
_entity.pdbx_description
1 polymer ?
#
loop_
_entity_poly.entity_id
_entity_poly.type
_entity_poly.pdbx_seq_one_letter_code
_entity_poly.pdbx_strand_id
1 'polypeptide(L)'
;MHSLNTDVAPEPRQIPRWRFLAGAVIFALASSVMMPVAASAATTTTEVVLSPAAATWSSARTPSTPLGDKPYLSVSSSQDTSYLKFNGAALAGKKVVKASLELNVSYSTATTGGVVVRPTSTTWTEKTLTHANKPALGATVLNTAMPVAKTGARLTVPFSNLSAVTSKEMAFGLNYSQKYVSNNFSAGSSSLPKLRVTVENAAAVAAPAPAPAPAPAPAPAPVAKPTGSNGKEVFAHYFPPYPLSVENAAPANDYYAKNYLKASGENGIHAAYGGLLRDRPVGRAPLSGSDWELQDLKTEVRQAMNAGLDGFTLNIMSTSGRNWTASVNLMKAAAAVSPNFTVIPMIDASANIGTQTPAAIAAKLAELYAYSSAERTDDGAFALSSFKAENKSASWWSSIIQSLKSRGISTSFSAIFLNASDANMKAFAPFSDGVGNWGTRTVSTVTNGPNYAAKAHALGLEWMAPIAVQDYRPRSVIYDESNNTETLRAMWGRAISDGADSVQMVTWNDYSESTQFAPSAAHGSTFLDINEYYVNRFKTGKSTTTEDAMYVTHRIHSYSAKPSTSHKLASPTLSGSSTSPRNTVEVLTMLTAPASVTVTVGGSKTTYDAPAGVYAKTVPLAVGKVSASATRSGATIASIASPYTVVATPLVQDLQYYGVSSKR
;
A
#
# COMPACT_ATOMS: atom_id res chain seq x y z
N MET A 1 79.41 -16.96 -3.96
CA MET A 1 80.35 -16.35 -4.92
C MET A 1 79.72 -15.09 -5.49
N HIS A 2 80.33 -13.94 -5.18
CA HIS A 2 80.38 -12.63 -5.85
C HIS A 2 79.09 -11.96 -6.40
N SER A 3 78.86 -10.64 -6.39
CA SER A 3 79.17 -9.44 -5.57
C SER A 3 78.83 -8.18 -6.44
N LEU A 4 78.32 -7.11 -5.80
CA LEU A 4 78.46 -5.67 -6.13
C LEU A 4 77.80 -5.00 -7.36
N ASN A 5 76.87 -4.08 -7.04
CA ASN A 5 76.85 -2.61 -7.22
C ASN A 5 77.64 -1.85 -8.34
N THR A 6 76.98 -0.74 -8.74
CA THR A 6 77.44 0.63 -9.13
C THR A 6 77.83 1.01 -10.57
N ASP A 7 77.01 1.94 -11.13
CA ASP A 7 77.33 3.31 -11.59
C ASP A 7 77.77 3.70 -13.03
N VAL A 8 77.26 4.90 -13.41
CA VAL A 8 77.79 5.97 -14.29
C VAL A 8 77.38 6.04 -15.79
N ALA A 9 76.84 7.21 -16.18
CA ALA A 9 76.56 7.75 -17.53
C ALA A 9 77.82 8.37 -18.19
N PRO A 10 77.87 8.79 -19.49
CA PRO A 10 77.29 10.08 -19.92
C PRO A 10 76.89 10.27 -21.43
N GLU A 11 76.24 11.41 -21.69
CA GLU A 11 75.88 12.17 -22.94
C GLU A 11 77.08 12.50 -23.91
N PRO A 12 77.02 13.28 -25.06
CA PRO A 12 76.06 14.36 -25.49
C PRO A 12 75.79 14.66 -27.03
N ARG A 13 74.81 15.58 -27.30
CA ARG A 13 74.72 16.74 -28.28
C ARG A 13 74.84 16.55 -29.84
N GLN A 14 74.28 17.37 -30.77
CA GLN A 14 73.50 18.63 -30.83
C GLN A 14 72.86 18.86 -32.27
N ILE A 15 71.59 19.33 -32.31
CA ILE A 15 70.80 20.34 -33.15
C ILE A 15 71.56 21.20 -34.22
N PRO A 16 70.99 22.13 -35.09
CA PRO A 16 69.59 22.62 -35.40
C PRO A 16 69.31 22.97 -36.92
N ARG A 17 68.13 23.40 -37.45
CA ARG A 17 67.37 24.69 -37.44
C ARG A 17 66.19 24.58 -38.47
N TRP A 18 64.91 24.84 -38.17
CA TRP A 18 64.14 26.12 -38.12
C TRP A 18 63.68 26.77 -39.45
N ARG A 19 62.34 26.93 -39.63
CA ARG A 19 61.55 28.11 -40.10
C ARG A 19 60.06 27.90 -39.70
N PHE A 20 59.49 28.64 -38.72
CA PHE A 20 58.59 29.83 -38.82
C PHE A 20 57.31 29.60 -39.67
N LEU A 21 56.06 29.97 -39.32
CA LEU A 21 55.50 30.95 -38.36
C LEU A 21 53.96 30.75 -38.19
N ALA A 22 53.45 31.14 -37.01
CA ALA A 22 52.09 31.64 -36.65
C ALA A 22 50.85 30.71 -36.53
N GLY A 23 50.31 30.63 -35.31
CA GLY A 23 48.95 30.19 -34.97
C GLY A 23 48.73 30.24 -33.45
N ALA A 24 47.74 31.01 -32.99
CA ALA A 24 47.56 31.51 -31.62
C ALA A 24 47.52 30.48 -30.47
N VAL A 25 48.06 30.90 -29.32
CA VAL A 25 47.96 30.24 -28.01
C VAL A 25 46.66 30.66 -27.32
N ILE A 26 45.86 29.70 -26.86
CA ILE A 26 44.84 29.91 -25.83
C ILE A 26 45.18 29.00 -24.64
N PHE A 27 45.51 29.64 -23.51
CA PHE A 27 45.63 29.01 -22.19
C PHE A 27 44.23 28.62 -21.70
N ALA A 28 43.98 27.34 -21.44
CA ALA A 28 42.81 26.89 -20.67
C ALA A 28 43.25 26.60 -19.23
N LEU A 29 42.98 27.56 -18.33
CA LEU A 29 43.00 27.35 -16.88
C LEU A 29 41.91 26.34 -16.51
N ALA A 30 42.29 25.15 -16.07
CA ALA A 30 41.39 24.19 -15.44
C ALA A 30 41.19 24.59 -13.97
N SER A 31 40.16 25.41 -13.72
CA SER A 31 39.71 25.74 -12.37
C SER A 31 39.11 24.49 -11.70
N SER A 32 39.70 24.08 -10.58
CA SER A 32 39.18 23.09 -9.66
C SER A 32 37.84 23.54 -9.07
N VAL A 33 36.74 22.93 -9.52
CA VAL A 33 35.42 23.08 -8.90
C VAL A 33 35.31 22.08 -7.75
N MET A 34 35.47 22.58 -6.51
CA MET A 34 34.95 21.87 -5.34
C MET A 34 33.43 21.77 -5.50
N MET A 35 32.90 20.56 -5.67
CA MET A 35 31.46 20.34 -5.58
C MET A 35 31.02 20.51 -4.12
N PRO A 36 29.95 21.27 -3.84
CA PRO A 36 29.46 21.40 -2.47
C PRO A 36 28.92 20.05 -2.01
N VAL A 37 29.35 19.62 -0.82
CA VAL A 37 28.70 18.55 -0.07
C VAL A 37 27.22 18.93 0.10
N ALA A 38 26.31 18.10 -0.39
CA ALA A 38 24.88 18.30 -0.17
C ALA A 38 24.60 18.24 1.33
N ALA A 39 24.40 19.39 1.96
CA ALA A 39 23.92 19.47 3.32
C ALA A 39 22.56 18.75 3.41
N SER A 40 22.37 17.90 4.42
CA SER A 40 21.06 17.32 4.75
C SER A 40 19.99 18.41 4.66
N ALA A 41 19.01 18.23 3.79
CA ALA A 41 17.89 19.15 3.69
C ALA A 41 17.15 19.16 5.03
N ALA A 42 17.41 20.18 5.84
CA ALA A 42 16.64 20.43 7.03
C ALA A 42 15.20 20.67 6.60
N THR A 43 14.25 19.89 7.10
CA THR A 43 12.83 20.14 6.91
C THR A 43 12.49 21.48 7.56
N THR A 44 12.31 22.52 6.74
CA THR A 44 11.95 23.84 7.24
C THR A 44 10.47 23.84 7.61
N THR A 45 10.18 24.05 8.89
CA THR A 45 8.81 24.29 9.36
C THR A 45 8.48 25.78 9.25
N THR A 46 7.28 26.11 8.77
CA THR A 46 6.75 27.49 8.78
C THR A 46 5.48 27.59 9.61
N GLU A 47 5.23 28.75 10.20
CA GLU A 47 3.96 29.02 10.90
C GLU A 47 2.95 29.66 9.93
N VAL A 48 1.76 29.08 9.85
CA VAL A 48 0.58 29.63 9.19
C VAL A 48 -0.37 30.13 10.28
N VAL A 49 -0.80 31.38 10.18
CA VAL A 49 -1.72 32.01 11.13
C VAL A 49 -3.05 32.24 10.43
N LEU A 50 -4.11 31.59 10.92
CA LEU A 50 -5.47 31.73 10.40
C LEU A 50 -6.31 32.59 11.34
N SER A 51 -6.97 33.61 10.79
CA SER A 51 -8.06 34.32 11.46
C SER A 51 -9.38 33.58 11.22
N PRO A 52 -10.34 33.64 12.16
CA PRO A 52 -11.63 33.01 11.98
C PRO A 52 -12.38 33.70 10.82
N ALA A 53 -12.96 32.89 9.94
CA ALA A 53 -13.93 33.32 8.94
C ALA A 53 -15.31 33.61 9.56
N ALA A 54 -15.57 33.03 10.74
CA ALA A 54 -16.71 33.36 11.59
C ALA A 54 -16.37 33.08 13.06
N ALA A 55 -16.83 33.94 13.97
CA ALA A 55 -16.69 33.82 15.41
C ALA A 55 -17.97 34.32 16.11
N THR A 56 -18.57 33.48 16.94
CA THR A 56 -19.75 33.85 17.73
C THR A 56 -19.80 33.03 19.02
N TRP A 57 -20.78 33.26 19.88
CA TRP A 57 -21.03 32.44 21.06
C TRP A 57 -22.53 32.29 21.30
N SER A 58 -22.89 31.28 22.08
CA SER A 58 -24.27 31.03 22.50
C SER A 58 -24.37 31.05 24.02
N SER A 59 -25.50 31.47 24.55
CA SER A 59 -25.78 31.53 25.99
C SER A 59 -27.09 30.83 26.32
N ALA A 60 -27.07 29.89 27.26
CA ALA A 60 -28.28 29.25 27.77
C ALA A 60 -29.23 30.24 28.45
N ARG A 61 -28.72 31.40 28.88
CA ARG A 61 -29.50 32.47 29.51
C ARG A 61 -30.33 33.28 28.51
N THR A 62 -29.95 33.24 27.23
CA THR A 62 -30.66 33.92 26.13
C THR A 62 -30.81 32.95 24.96
N PRO A 63 -31.60 31.88 25.11
CA PRO A 63 -31.45 30.69 24.28
C PRO A 63 -31.81 30.89 22.81
N SER A 64 -32.62 31.90 22.50
CA SER A 64 -33.12 32.22 21.16
C SER A 64 -32.43 33.42 20.52
N THR A 65 -31.41 34.01 21.15
CA THR A 65 -30.77 35.25 20.69
C THR A 65 -29.43 34.94 20.02
N PRO A 66 -29.22 35.32 18.75
CA PRO A 66 -27.90 35.32 18.13
C PRO A 66 -27.01 36.39 18.75
N LEU A 67 -25.74 36.06 19.01
CA LEU A 67 -24.79 36.96 19.70
C LEU A 67 -23.55 37.29 18.85
N GLY A 68 -23.62 37.06 17.54
CA GLY A 68 -22.52 37.32 16.60
C GLY A 68 -22.19 38.81 16.40
N ASP A 69 -23.04 39.71 16.87
CA ASP A 69 -22.84 41.17 16.82
C ASP A 69 -21.98 41.70 17.99
N LYS A 70 -21.69 40.87 19.00
CA LYS A 70 -20.97 41.30 20.20
C LYS A 70 -19.46 41.38 19.94
N PRO A 71 -18.76 42.40 20.49
CA PRO A 71 -17.32 42.58 20.28
C PRO A 71 -16.47 41.61 21.12
N TYR A 72 -17.07 40.59 21.71
CA TYR A 72 -16.43 39.59 22.55
C TYR A 72 -17.11 38.22 22.42
N LEU A 73 -16.35 37.19 22.74
CA LEU A 73 -16.77 35.80 22.89
C LEU A 73 -16.86 35.45 24.38
N SER A 74 -17.89 34.72 24.80
CA SER A 74 -18.00 34.25 26.19
C SER A 74 -17.85 32.73 26.29
N VAL A 75 -17.14 32.27 27.32
CA VAL A 75 -17.05 30.84 27.67
C VAL A 75 -17.25 30.63 29.17
N SER A 76 -18.02 29.60 29.52
CA SER A 76 -18.17 29.13 30.91
C SER A 76 -18.28 27.61 30.96
N SER A 77 -18.49 27.05 32.15
CA SER A 77 -18.63 25.60 32.35
C SER A 77 -19.92 25.01 31.82
N SER A 78 -20.97 25.82 31.68
CA SER A 78 -22.30 25.30 31.35
C SER A 78 -23.21 26.27 30.62
N GLN A 79 -23.01 27.58 30.77
CA GLN A 79 -23.95 28.56 30.24
C GLN A 79 -23.55 29.04 28.84
N ASP A 80 -22.26 29.24 28.62
CA ASP A 80 -21.74 29.88 27.41
C ASP A 80 -20.75 28.97 26.68
N THR A 81 -20.93 28.87 25.37
CA THR A 81 -20.03 28.19 24.44
C THR A 81 -19.70 29.12 23.30
N SER A 82 -18.41 29.33 23.04
CA SER A 82 -17.93 30.08 21.87
C SER A 82 -17.70 29.14 20.69
N TYR A 83 -17.92 29.63 19.47
CA TYR A 83 -17.75 28.89 18.22
C TYR A 83 -16.87 29.70 17.27
N LEU A 84 -15.84 29.05 16.74
CA LEU A 84 -14.88 29.64 15.81
C LEU A 84 -14.82 28.79 14.56
N LYS A 85 -14.88 29.42 13.38
CA LYS A 85 -14.75 28.76 12.08
C LYS A 85 -13.54 29.31 11.34
N PHE A 86 -12.72 28.45 10.78
CA PHE A 86 -11.50 28.81 10.05
C PHE A 86 -11.50 28.21 8.65
N ASN A 87 -10.95 28.94 7.69
CA ASN A 87 -10.65 28.41 6.35
C ASN A 87 -9.25 27.79 6.35
N GLY A 88 -9.18 26.47 6.20
CA GLY A 88 -7.92 25.73 6.17
C GLY A 88 -7.12 25.81 4.87
N ALA A 89 -7.58 26.51 3.83
CA ALA A 89 -6.98 26.46 2.49
C ALA A 89 -5.46 26.75 2.49
N ALA A 90 -4.96 27.63 3.37
CA ALA A 90 -3.53 27.94 3.48
C ALA A 90 -2.65 26.78 4.04
N LEU A 91 -3.30 25.72 4.53
CA LEU A 91 -2.68 24.46 4.98
C LEU A 91 -2.72 23.37 3.90
N ALA A 92 -3.35 23.62 2.75
CA ALA A 92 -3.43 22.64 1.66
C ALA A 92 -2.04 22.23 1.17
N GLY A 93 -1.82 20.93 1.04
CA GLY A 93 -0.53 20.36 0.63
C GLY A 93 0.59 20.46 1.67
N LYS A 94 0.31 20.96 2.88
CA LYS A 94 1.29 21.09 3.95
C LYS A 94 0.98 20.12 5.09
N LYS A 95 2.01 19.53 5.70
CA LYS A 95 1.84 18.63 6.84
C LYS A 95 1.77 19.44 8.13
N VAL A 96 0.62 19.40 8.82
CA VAL A 96 0.44 20.06 10.12
C VAL A 96 1.20 19.29 11.19
N VAL A 97 2.12 19.95 11.89
CA VAL A 97 2.97 19.35 12.93
C VAL A 97 2.76 19.94 14.31
N LYS A 98 2.22 21.16 14.39
CA LYS A 98 1.80 21.80 15.65
C LYS A 98 0.62 22.71 15.37
N ALA A 99 -0.29 22.83 16.33
CA ALA A 99 -1.31 23.86 16.30
C ALA A 99 -1.57 24.42 17.69
N SER A 100 -1.96 25.69 17.76
CA SER A 100 -2.41 26.33 18.98
C SER A 100 -3.43 27.41 18.68
N LEU A 101 -4.41 27.55 19.56
CA LEU A 101 -5.39 28.62 19.51
C LEU A 101 -4.96 29.78 20.42
N GLU A 102 -4.76 30.95 19.83
CA GLU A 102 -4.45 32.20 20.53
C GLU A 102 -5.74 32.98 20.79
N LEU A 103 -5.96 33.38 22.05
CA LEU A 103 -7.13 34.11 22.53
C LEU A 103 -6.67 35.37 23.28
N ASN A 104 -7.31 36.51 23.05
CA ASN A 104 -7.05 37.73 23.82
C ASN A 104 -8.10 37.85 24.93
N VAL A 105 -7.69 37.75 26.19
CA VAL A 105 -8.60 37.74 27.34
C VAL A 105 -9.01 39.17 27.68
N SER A 106 -10.24 39.55 27.34
CA SER A 106 -10.77 40.88 27.67
C SER A 106 -11.23 40.96 29.12
N TYR A 107 -11.72 39.87 29.69
CA TYR A 107 -12.14 39.78 31.09
C TYR A 107 -12.12 38.33 31.57
N SER A 108 -11.68 38.08 32.81
CA SER A 108 -11.73 36.76 33.43
C SER A 108 -11.83 36.86 34.95
N THR A 109 -12.69 36.02 35.55
CA THR A 109 -12.68 35.74 37.00
C THR A 109 -12.04 34.39 37.34
N ALA A 110 -11.45 33.70 36.37
CA ALA A 110 -10.87 32.38 36.58
C ALA A 110 -9.60 32.43 37.43
N THR A 111 -9.52 31.52 38.39
CA THR A 111 -8.36 31.32 39.27
C THR A 111 -7.54 30.09 38.88
N THR A 112 -8.12 29.20 38.06
CA THR A 112 -7.49 27.98 37.55
C THR A 112 -7.65 27.89 36.03
N GLY A 113 -6.83 27.07 35.41
CA GLY A 113 -6.82 26.90 33.96
C GLY A 113 -7.95 26.01 33.48
N GLY A 114 -8.61 26.40 32.39
CA GLY A 114 -9.84 25.68 32.02
C GLY A 114 -10.33 25.78 30.59
N VAL A 115 -9.62 26.42 29.66
CA VAL A 115 -10.09 26.44 28.26
C VAL A 115 -10.07 25.04 27.67
N VAL A 116 -11.21 24.56 27.18
CA VAL A 116 -11.39 23.26 26.52
C VAL A 116 -11.88 23.47 25.10
N VAL A 117 -11.13 22.95 24.13
CA VAL A 117 -11.42 23.08 22.70
C VAL A 117 -11.86 21.74 22.12
N ARG A 118 -12.97 21.74 21.37
CA ARG A 118 -13.55 20.55 20.73
C ARG A 118 -13.92 20.86 19.28
N PRO A 119 -13.85 19.91 18.33
CA PRO A 119 -14.37 20.10 16.99
C PRO A 119 -15.90 20.23 17.03
N THR A 120 -16.48 20.93 16.05
CA THR A 120 -17.92 21.05 15.86
C THR A 120 -18.26 21.22 14.38
N SER A 121 -19.55 21.21 14.04
CA SER A 121 -20.01 21.38 12.65
C SER A 121 -19.62 22.76 12.10
N THR A 122 -19.35 22.85 10.80
CA THR A 122 -19.14 24.13 10.09
C THR A 122 -20.44 24.71 9.50
N THR A 123 -21.59 24.07 9.70
CA THR A 123 -22.86 24.45 9.05
C THR A 123 -23.55 25.70 9.60
N TRP A 124 -23.05 26.29 10.70
CA TRP A 124 -23.67 27.45 11.34
C TRP A 124 -23.19 28.79 10.76
N THR A 125 -23.94 29.87 11.01
CA THR A 125 -23.52 31.24 10.68
C THR A 125 -23.66 32.14 11.91
N GLU A 126 -22.88 33.22 11.99
CA GLU A 126 -22.91 34.16 13.14
C GLU A 126 -24.30 34.79 13.34
N LYS A 127 -25.02 35.03 12.24
CA LYS A 127 -26.34 35.68 12.24
C LYS A 127 -27.45 34.78 12.76
N THR A 128 -27.29 33.46 12.66
CA THR A 128 -28.38 32.50 12.93
C THR A 128 -28.09 31.58 14.11
N LEU A 129 -26.85 31.47 14.57
CA LEU A 129 -26.49 30.62 15.71
C LEU A 129 -27.07 31.19 17.01
N THR A 130 -27.91 30.40 17.67
CA THR A 130 -28.48 30.62 19.00
C THR A 130 -28.12 29.46 19.90
N HIS A 131 -28.46 29.51 21.20
CA HIS A 131 -28.27 28.34 22.06
C HIS A 131 -29.16 27.16 21.65
N ALA A 132 -30.38 27.44 21.18
CA ALA A 132 -31.36 26.43 20.82
C ALA A 132 -30.97 25.62 19.57
N ASN A 133 -30.21 26.21 18.63
CA ASN A 133 -29.80 25.55 17.38
C ASN A 133 -28.28 25.29 17.28
N LYS A 134 -27.54 25.49 18.38
CA LYS A 134 -26.08 25.36 18.39
C LYS A 134 -25.65 23.94 18.00
N PRO A 135 -24.60 23.78 17.19
CA PRO A 135 -24.10 22.45 16.86
C PRO A 135 -23.53 21.75 18.11
N ALA A 136 -23.67 20.43 18.16
CA ALA A 136 -23.05 19.64 19.22
C ALA A 136 -21.52 19.74 19.16
N LEU A 137 -20.88 19.73 20.34
CA LEU A 137 -19.43 19.61 20.43
C LEU A 137 -19.02 18.15 20.29
N GLY A 138 -17.95 17.89 19.53
CA GLY A 138 -17.42 16.55 19.39
C GLY A 138 -16.88 15.97 20.70
N ALA A 139 -16.90 14.64 20.82
CA ALA A 139 -16.44 13.93 22.01
C ALA A 139 -14.93 14.08 22.27
N THR A 140 -14.14 14.41 21.25
CA THR A 140 -12.68 14.57 21.34
C THR A 140 -12.30 15.96 21.84
N VAL A 141 -11.48 16.04 22.89
CA VAL A 141 -10.82 17.28 23.33
C VAL A 141 -9.52 17.45 22.55
N LEU A 142 -9.27 18.64 22.00
CA LEU A 142 -8.10 18.92 21.16
C LEU A 142 -6.87 19.35 21.96
N ASN A 143 -7.04 19.82 23.20
CA ASN A 143 -5.97 20.28 24.08
C ASN A 143 -5.95 19.52 25.42
N THR A 144 -4.75 19.18 25.90
CA THR A 144 -4.55 18.67 27.27
C THR A 144 -4.12 19.78 28.22
N ALA A 145 -3.32 20.74 27.73
CA ALA A 145 -2.97 21.92 28.51
C ALA A 145 -4.18 22.86 28.61
N MET A 146 -4.56 23.20 29.84
CA MET A 146 -5.65 24.13 30.14
C MET A 146 -5.04 25.38 30.82
N PRO A 147 -4.66 26.42 30.06
CA PRO A 147 -4.03 27.59 30.63
C PRO A 147 -5.06 28.49 31.35
N VAL A 148 -4.61 29.25 32.36
CA VAL A 148 -5.44 30.18 33.15
C VAL A 148 -5.73 31.44 32.33
N ALA A 149 -7.01 31.78 32.16
CA ALA A 149 -7.41 33.04 31.56
C ALA A 149 -7.21 34.18 32.57
N LYS A 150 -6.36 35.17 32.25
CA LYS A 150 -6.13 36.37 33.07
C LYS A 150 -6.51 37.63 32.29
N THR A 151 -7.28 38.53 32.90
CA THR A 151 -7.70 39.79 32.27
C THR A 151 -6.51 40.55 31.67
N GLY A 152 -6.62 40.96 30.41
CA GLY A 152 -5.58 41.68 29.66
C GLY A 152 -4.49 40.79 29.06
N ALA A 153 -4.46 39.48 29.36
CA ALA A 153 -3.43 38.58 28.86
C ALA A 153 -3.77 38.00 27.48
N ARG A 154 -2.73 37.66 26.71
CA ARG A 154 -2.83 36.77 25.55
C ARG A 154 -2.64 35.33 26.00
N LEU A 155 -3.62 34.49 25.70
CA LEU A 155 -3.66 33.09 26.07
C LEU A 155 -3.37 32.21 24.86
N THR A 156 -2.43 31.27 24.98
CA THR A 156 -2.14 30.28 23.93
C THR A 156 -2.56 28.90 24.41
N VAL A 157 -3.47 28.25 23.69
CA VAL A 157 -3.99 26.91 23.99
C VAL A 157 -3.40 25.92 22.98
N PRO A 158 -2.35 25.17 23.34
CA PRO A 158 -1.71 24.22 22.41
C PRO A 158 -2.60 22.99 22.21
N PHE A 159 -2.72 22.54 20.96
CA PHE A 159 -3.44 21.32 20.64
C PHE A 159 -2.51 20.12 20.80
N SER A 160 -2.92 19.16 21.61
CA SER A 160 -2.28 17.85 21.74
C SER A 160 -2.83 16.85 20.72
N ASN A 161 -4.00 17.11 20.15
CA ASN A 161 -4.61 16.34 19.08
C ASN A 161 -4.88 17.25 17.87
N LEU A 162 -4.22 16.96 16.75
CA LEU A 162 -4.27 17.77 15.52
C LEU A 162 -5.32 17.28 14.51
N SER A 163 -6.07 16.21 14.81
CA SER A 163 -7.01 15.56 13.88
C SER A 163 -8.10 16.48 13.32
N ALA A 164 -8.44 17.56 14.02
CA ALA A 164 -9.45 18.53 13.59
C ALA A 164 -8.87 19.77 12.89
N VAL A 165 -7.54 19.90 12.78
CA VAL A 165 -6.87 20.99 12.04
C VAL A 165 -6.60 20.49 10.62
N THR A 166 -7.40 20.95 9.66
CA THR A 166 -7.41 20.39 8.29
C THR A 166 -7.18 21.47 7.23
N SER A 167 -6.96 21.08 5.97
CA SER A 167 -6.88 22.05 4.86
C SER A 167 -8.25 22.55 4.38
N LYS A 168 -9.34 22.05 4.95
CA LYS A 168 -10.71 22.43 4.63
C LYS A 168 -11.26 23.41 5.68
N GLU A 169 -12.47 23.89 5.46
CA GLU A 169 -13.18 24.62 6.50
C GLU A 169 -13.30 23.75 7.77
N MET A 170 -13.00 24.34 8.91
CA MET A 170 -13.02 23.67 10.21
C MET A 170 -13.69 24.56 11.25
N ALA A 171 -14.34 23.97 12.25
CA ALA A 171 -14.93 24.72 13.34
C ALA A 171 -14.59 24.11 14.70
N PHE A 172 -14.40 24.97 15.68
CA PHE A 172 -14.12 24.61 17.07
C PHE A 172 -15.12 25.26 18.00
N GLY A 173 -15.58 24.51 18.99
CA GLY A 173 -16.31 25.02 20.14
C GLY A 173 -15.44 25.07 21.38
N LEU A 174 -15.60 26.14 22.17
CA LEU A 174 -14.82 26.42 23.37
C LEU A 174 -15.75 26.53 24.59
N ASN A 175 -15.39 25.81 25.64
CA ASN A 175 -15.98 25.93 26.99
C ASN A 175 -14.86 26.18 28.02
N TYR A 176 -15.24 26.51 29.25
CA TYR A 176 -14.31 26.64 30.38
C TYR A 176 -14.59 25.61 31.47
N SER A 177 -13.61 24.80 31.89
CA SER A 177 -13.85 23.71 32.85
C SER A 177 -14.15 24.19 34.29
N GLN A 178 -13.56 25.31 34.72
CA GLN A 178 -13.85 25.89 36.03
C GLN A 178 -15.31 26.36 36.11
N LYS A 179 -16.01 25.97 37.18
CA LYS A 179 -17.38 26.40 37.44
C LYS A 179 -17.42 27.82 38.02
N TYR A 180 -18.55 28.49 37.85
CA TYR A 180 -18.85 29.80 38.46
C TYR A 180 -17.87 30.93 38.09
N VAL A 181 -17.31 30.87 36.88
CA VAL A 181 -16.44 31.92 36.32
C VAL A 181 -17.03 32.52 35.06
N SER A 182 -16.67 33.76 34.81
CA SER A 182 -16.99 34.48 33.58
C SER A 182 -15.69 34.76 32.84
N ASN A 183 -15.61 34.33 31.57
CA ASN A 183 -14.44 34.55 30.74
C ASN A 183 -14.89 35.11 29.40
N ASN A 184 -14.37 36.29 29.08
CA ASN A 184 -14.59 36.94 27.80
C ASN A 184 -13.27 37.01 27.03
N PHE A 185 -13.34 36.72 25.73
CA PHE A 185 -12.24 36.94 24.80
C PHE A 185 -12.64 38.00 23.77
N SER A 186 -11.70 38.85 23.37
CA SER A 186 -11.96 39.90 22.38
C SER A 186 -12.33 39.29 21.01
N ALA A 187 -13.33 39.87 20.34
CA ALA A 187 -13.77 39.51 18.99
C ALA A 187 -13.74 40.69 18.01
N GLY A 188 -13.18 41.84 18.39
CA GLY A 188 -13.01 42.97 17.49
C GLY A 188 -12.02 42.65 16.36
N SER A 189 -12.18 43.27 15.19
CA SER A 189 -11.43 42.98 13.95
C SER A 189 -9.89 42.91 14.10
N SER A 190 -9.28 43.72 14.98
CA SER A 190 -7.84 43.73 15.26
C SER A 190 -7.39 42.74 16.35
N SER A 191 -8.33 42.08 17.04
CA SER A 191 -8.10 41.25 18.23
C SER A 191 -8.79 39.88 18.19
N LEU A 192 -9.30 39.47 17.03
CA LEU A 192 -9.90 38.16 16.81
C LEU A 192 -8.96 37.02 17.27
N PRO A 193 -9.52 35.90 17.75
CA PRO A 193 -8.77 34.68 17.97
C PRO A 193 -7.93 34.29 16.75
N LYS A 194 -6.80 33.61 16.96
CA LYS A 194 -5.95 33.14 15.86
C LYS A 194 -5.62 31.67 16.03
N LEU A 195 -5.80 30.88 14.97
CA LEU A 195 -5.27 29.53 14.92
C LEU A 195 -3.87 29.58 14.31
N ARG A 196 -2.85 29.34 15.14
CA ARG A 196 -1.46 29.22 14.69
C ARG A 196 -1.14 27.76 14.41
N VAL A 197 -0.63 27.48 13.22
CA VAL A 197 -0.36 26.12 12.75
C VAL A 197 1.06 26.07 12.22
N THR A 198 1.92 25.30 12.86
CA THR A 198 3.24 24.98 12.30
C THR A 198 3.07 23.84 11.32
N VAL A 199 3.58 24.06 10.11
CA VAL A 199 3.53 23.09 9.01
C VAL A 199 4.93 22.82 8.49
N GLU A 200 5.19 21.58 8.09
CA GLU A 200 6.38 21.21 7.33
C GLU A 200 6.13 21.56 5.85
N ASN A 201 7.02 22.35 5.25
CA ASN A 201 7.04 22.56 3.81
C ASN A 201 7.94 21.51 3.17
N ALA A 202 7.51 20.94 2.05
CA ALA A 202 8.40 20.16 1.20
C ALA A 202 9.58 21.06 0.78
N ALA A 203 10.81 20.54 0.90
CA ALA A 203 12.02 21.30 0.57
C ALA A 203 11.99 21.75 -0.91
N ALA A 204 12.16 23.05 -1.13
CA ALA A 204 12.22 23.63 -2.46
C ALA A 204 13.56 23.30 -3.11
N VAL A 205 13.54 22.53 -4.20
CA VAL A 205 14.65 22.47 -5.16
C VAL A 205 14.41 23.61 -6.16
N ALA A 206 15.37 24.52 -6.28
CA ALA A 206 15.28 25.66 -7.20
C ALA A 206 15.23 25.17 -8.65
N ALA A 207 14.23 25.63 -9.41
CA ALA A 207 14.09 25.38 -10.85
C ALA A 207 14.36 26.68 -11.65
N PRO A 208 14.96 26.61 -12.85
CA PRO A 208 15.15 27.76 -13.74
C PRO A 208 13.81 28.28 -14.33
N ALA A 209 13.87 29.45 -14.94
CA ALA A 209 12.77 30.27 -15.48
C ALA A 209 11.63 29.52 -16.22
N PRO A 210 10.38 30.05 -16.18
CA PRO A 210 9.18 29.28 -16.49
C PRO A 210 9.04 28.98 -17.99
N ALA A 211 9.08 27.68 -18.31
CA ALA A 211 8.55 27.13 -19.55
C ALA A 211 7.00 27.13 -19.50
N PRO A 212 6.31 27.26 -20.66
CA PRO A 212 4.85 27.36 -20.73
C PRO A 212 4.16 26.15 -20.08
N ALA A 213 2.95 26.38 -19.58
CA ALA A 213 2.13 25.44 -18.82
C ALA A 213 2.20 24.00 -19.38
N PRO A 214 2.44 22.98 -18.54
CA PRO A 214 2.42 21.60 -19.02
C PRO A 214 1.04 21.30 -19.58
N ALA A 215 1.02 20.83 -20.83
CA ALA A 215 -0.13 20.11 -21.36
C ALA A 215 -0.52 19.00 -20.37
N PRO A 216 -1.82 18.62 -20.29
CA PRO A 216 -2.27 17.50 -19.46
C PRO A 216 -1.29 16.34 -19.60
N ALA A 217 -0.85 15.81 -18.46
CA ALA A 217 0.13 14.73 -18.44
C ALA A 217 -0.30 13.68 -19.48
N PRO A 218 0.56 13.35 -20.46
CA PRO A 218 0.21 12.31 -21.42
C PRO A 218 -0.17 11.08 -20.62
N ALA A 219 -1.19 10.35 -21.09
CA ALA A 219 -1.48 9.03 -20.58
C ALA A 219 -0.14 8.28 -20.41
N PRO A 220 0.10 7.61 -19.28
CA PRO A 220 1.36 6.90 -19.05
C PRO A 220 1.66 6.08 -20.30
N ALA A 221 2.91 6.18 -20.78
CA ALA A 221 3.34 5.48 -21.99
C ALA A 221 2.84 4.04 -21.94
N PRO A 222 2.41 3.45 -23.07
CA PRO A 222 2.03 2.05 -23.12
C PRO A 222 3.12 1.23 -22.43
N VAL A 223 2.77 0.59 -21.31
CA VAL A 223 3.69 -0.32 -20.65
C VAL A 223 3.89 -1.44 -21.66
N ALA A 224 5.09 -1.51 -22.24
CA ALA A 224 5.44 -2.57 -23.17
C ALA A 224 5.21 -3.91 -22.47
N LYS A 225 4.64 -4.90 -23.17
CA LYS A 225 4.57 -6.28 -22.65
C LYS A 225 5.98 -6.62 -22.16
N PRO A 226 6.16 -7.06 -20.92
CA PRO A 226 7.35 -7.79 -20.53
C PRO A 226 7.24 -9.12 -21.28
N THR A 227 7.54 -9.10 -22.58
CA THR A 227 7.59 -10.27 -23.41
C THR A 227 8.86 -10.98 -22.99
N GLY A 228 8.70 -12.06 -22.23
CA GLY A 228 9.75 -13.04 -22.14
C GLY A 228 10.09 -13.52 -23.54
N SER A 229 11.37 -13.67 -23.85
CA SER A 229 11.83 -14.21 -25.12
C SER A 229 11.52 -15.71 -25.28
N ASN A 230 10.81 -16.31 -24.31
CA ASN A 230 10.56 -17.75 -24.19
C ASN A 230 9.07 -18.12 -24.12
N GLY A 231 8.15 -17.18 -24.36
CA GLY A 231 6.71 -17.45 -24.37
C GLY A 231 6.06 -17.68 -22.98
N LYS A 232 6.81 -17.54 -21.89
CA LYS A 232 6.26 -17.75 -20.54
C LYS A 232 5.43 -16.56 -20.05
N GLU A 233 4.28 -16.87 -19.48
CA GLU A 233 3.32 -15.86 -19.02
C GLU A 233 3.07 -15.93 -17.51
N VAL A 234 2.76 -14.76 -16.94
CA VAL A 234 2.53 -14.58 -15.52
C VAL A 234 1.21 -13.84 -15.32
N PHE A 235 0.24 -14.55 -14.78
CA PHE A 235 -1.07 -14.01 -14.41
C PHE A 235 -1.19 -13.89 -12.89
N ALA A 236 -2.05 -13.00 -12.40
CA ALA A 236 -2.47 -13.00 -11.00
C ALA A 236 -3.95 -13.32 -10.85
N HIS A 237 -4.31 -14.02 -9.79
CA HIS A 237 -5.70 -14.30 -9.48
C HIS A 237 -6.42 -13.05 -8.98
N TYR A 238 -7.35 -12.52 -9.77
CA TYR A 238 -8.15 -11.36 -9.38
C TYR A 238 -9.44 -11.82 -8.70
N PHE A 239 -9.66 -11.36 -7.47
CA PHE A 239 -10.78 -11.71 -6.61
C PHE A 239 -11.75 -10.52 -6.47
N PRO A 240 -12.90 -10.53 -7.19
CA PRO A 240 -13.81 -9.38 -7.25
C PRO A 240 -14.31 -8.77 -5.92
N PRO A 241 -14.51 -9.54 -4.83
CA PRO A 241 -15.08 -9.01 -3.59
C PRO A 241 -14.30 -7.88 -2.91
N TYR A 242 -13.00 -7.72 -3.18
CA TYR A 242 -12.15 -6.74 -2.52
C TYR A 242 -11.52 -5.72 -3.50
N PRO A 243 -12.32 -4.82 -4.09
CA PRO A 243 -11.82 -3.75 -4.97
C PRO A 243 -11.05 -2.67 -4.20
N LEU A 244 -10.31 -1.80 -4.89
CA LEU A 244 -9.63 -0.64 -4.29
C LEU A 244 -10.57 0.22 -3.41
N SER A 245 -11.83 0.37 -3.83
CA SER A 245 -12.88 1.04 -3.05
C SER A 245 -14.22 0.32 -3.20
N VAL A 246 -14.95 0.19 -2.09
CA VAL A 246 -16.30 -0.45 -2.09
C VAL A 246 -17.40 0.57 -2.40
N GLU A 247 -17.23 1.82 -1.98
CA GLU A 247 -18.27 2.84 -2.01
C GLU A 247 -17.74 4.23 -2.39
N ASN A 248 -16.51 4.31 -2.90
CA ASN A 248 -15.81 5.55 -3.27
C ASN A 248 -15.72 6.59 -2.13
N ALA A 249 -15.77 6.13 -0.88
CA ALA A 249 -15.63 6.99 0.30
C ALA A 249 -14.17 7.21 0.68
N ALA A 250 -13.91 8.24 1.48
CA ALA A 250 -12.58 8.48 2.03
C ALA A 250 -12.13 7.31 2.94
N PRO A 251 -10.86 6.88 2.89
CA PRO A 251 -10.41 5.66 3.57
C PRO A 251 -10.67 5.60 5.08
N ALA A 252 -10.69 6.75 5.75
CA ALA A 252 -10.97 6.83 7.19
C ALA A 252 -12.41 6.43 7.55
N ASN A 253 -13.34 6.48 6.59
CA ASN A 253 -14.77 6.29 6.79
C ASN A 253 -15.38 5.33 5.78
N ASP A 254 -14.58 4.58 5.05
CA ASP A 254 -15.12 3.66 4.05
C ASP A 254 -15.50 2.31 4.67
N TYR A 255 -16.07 1.45 3.83
CA TYR A 255 -16.50 0.12 4.23
C TYR A 255 -15.37 -0.71 4.83
N TYR A 256 -14.14 -0.62 4.30
CA TYR A 256 -12.98 -1.33 4.86
C TYR A 256 -12.75 -0.90 6.32
N ALA A 257 -12.69 0.40 6.60
CA ALA A 257 -12.42 0.90 7.94
C ALA A 257 -13.57 0.65 8.93
N LYS A 258 -14.82 0.81 8.48
CA LYS A 258 -16.00 0.67 9.34
C LYS A 258 -16.35 -0.78 9.65
N ASN A 259 -16.10 -1.68 8.70
CA ASN A 259 -16.57 -3.06 8.73
C ASN A 259 -15.41 -4.05 8.69
N TYR A 260 -14.73 -4.17 7.55
CA TYR A 260 -13.81 -5.30 7.35
C TYR A 260 -12.59 -5.32 8.29
N LEU A 261 -12.00 -4.16 8.60
CA LEU A 261 -10.87 -4.04 9.53
C LEU A 261 -11.30 -3.92 10.99
N LYS A 262 -12.55 -3.52 11.24
CA LYS A 262 -13.04 -3.32 12.61
C LYS A 262 -13.27 -4.68 13.26
N ALA A 263 -12.74 -4.86 14.47
CA ALA A 263 -12.86 -6.12 15.19
C ALA A 263 -14.32 -6.61 15.33
N SER A 264 -15.24 -5.68 15.59
CA SER A 264 -16.68 -5.91 15.69
C SER A 264 -17.45 -5.45 14.45
N GLY A 265 -16.83 -5.43 13.27
CA GLY A 265 -17.44 -4.98 12.03
C GLY A 265 -18.69 -5.74 11.63
N GLU A 266 -19.48 -5.16 10.71
CA GLU A 266 -20.73 -5.74 10.20
C GLU A 266 -21.68 -6.19 11.32
N ASN A 267 -21.97 -5.27 12.27
CA ASN A 267 -22.82 -5.53 13.43
C ASN A 267 -22.31 -6.65 14.36
N GLY A 268 -21.00 -6.85 14.43
CA GLY A 268 -20.37 -7.73 15.41
C GLY A 268 -20.13 -9.16 14.91
N ILE A 269 -20.50 -9.50 13.67
CA ILE A 269 -20.32 -10.87 13.15
C ILE A 269 -18.84 -11.26 13.04
N HIS A 270 -17.92 -10.28 13.04
CA HIS A 270 -16.48 -10.52 13.01
C HIS A 270 -15.80 -10.56 14.38
N ALA A 271 -16.53 -10.34 15.47
CA ALA A 271 -15.96 -10.22 16.82
C ALA A 271 -15.21 -11.48 17.26
N ALA A 272 -15.69 -12.66 16.86
CA ALA A 272 -15.11 -13.95 17.26
C ALA A 272 -13.67 -14.17 16.78
N TYR A 273 -13.21 -13.40 15.79
CA TYR A 273 -11.89 -13.50 15.17
C TYR A 273 -11.21 -12.13 14.97
N GLY A 274 -11.72 -11.09 15.65
CA GLY A 274 -11.06 -9.78 15.69
C GLY A 274 -11.09 -9.01 14.36
N GLY A 275 -12.16 -9.14 13.57
CA GLY A 275 -12.32 -8.44 12.29
C GLY A 275 -12.07 -9.36 11.10
N LEU A 276 -12.73 -9.10 9.97
CA LEU A 276 -12.66 -9.95 8.78
C LEU A 276 -11.27 -9.95 8.15
N LEU A 277 -10.67 -8.76 8.03
CA LEU A 277 -9.40 -8.54 7.37
C LEU A 277 -8.36 -8.01 8.36
N ARG A 278 -7.08 -8.09 7.96
CA ARG A 278 -5.97 -7.39 8.63
C ARG A 278 -5.37 -6.28 7.80
N ASP A 279 -5.66 -6.29 6.50
CA ASP A 279 -5.13 -5.38 5.54
C ASP A 279 -6.22 -4.95 4.56
N ARG A 280 -5.89 -3.97 3.74
CA ARG A 280 -6.76 -3.36 2.74
C ARG A 280 -5.90 -2.81 1.60
N PRO A 281 -6.51 -2.53 0.43
CA PRO A 281 -5.83 -1.76 -0.59
C PRO A 281 -5.34 -0.41 -0.05
N VAL A 282 -4.26 0.11 -0.66
CA VAL A 282 -3.82 1.49 -0.39
C VAL A 282 -4.99 2.43 -0.57
N GLY A 283 -5.33 3.16 0.51
CA GLY A 283 -6.47 4.06 0.49
C GLY A 283 -6.23 5.21 -0.48
N ARG A 284 -7.24 5.52 -1.30
CA ARG A 284 -7.27 6.68 -2.19
C ARG A 284 -8.41 7.64 -1.84
N ALA A 285 -8.28 8.90 -2.24
CA ALA A 285 -9.39 9.84 -2.12
C ALA A 285 -10.58 9.42 -3.03
N PRO A 286 -11.82 9.85 -2.70
CA PRO A 286 -12.97 9.71 -3.59
C PRO A 286 -12.67 10.26 -4.99
N LEU A 287 -12.99 9.49 -6.03
CA LEU A 287 -12.91 9.93 -7.41
C LEU A 287 -14.20 10.65 -7.82
N SER A 288 -14.09 11.68 -8.63
CA SER A 288 -15.24 12.31 -9.29
C SER A 288 -15.74 11.45 -10.45
N GLY A 289 -17.04 11.48 -10.73
CA GLY A 289 -17.65 10.72 -11.82
C GLY A 289 -18.28 9.41 -11.37
N SER A 290 -19.20 8.89 -12.17
CA SER A 290 -19.92 7.64 -11.90
C SER A 290 -19.14 6.39 -12.30
N ASP A 291 -18.06 6.53 -13.08
CA ASP A 291 -17.22 5.44 -13.60
C ASP A 291 -16.01 5.10 -12.70
N TRP A 292 -16.01 5.55 -11.45
CA TRP A 292 -14.89 5.39 -10.52
C TRP A 292 -14.47 3.93 -10.32
N GLU A 293 -15.40 2.96 -10.35
CA GLU A 293 -15.08 1.52 -10.26
C GLU A 293 -14.21 1.08 -11.44
N LEU A 294 -14.51 1.58 -12.65
CA LEU A 294 -13.72 1.29 -13.84
C LEU A 294 -12.34 1.96 -13.76
N GLN A 295 -12.25 3.17 -13.22
CA GLN A 295 -10.98 3.88 -13.05
C GLN A 295 -10.07 3.19 -12.02
N ASP A 296 -10.65 2.62 -10.97
CA ASP A 296 -9.93 1.77 -10.01
C ASP A 296 -9.34 0.55 -10.68
N LEU A 297 -10.17 -0.19 -11.43
CA LEU A 297 -9.71 -1.37 -12.15
C LEU A 297 -8.62 -1.03 -13.19
N LYS A 298 -8.73 0.11 -13.87
CA LYS A 298 -7.65 0.60 -14.76
C LYS A 298 -6.36 0.91 -13.98
N THR A 299 -6.46 1.34 -12.73
CA THR A 299 -5.30 1.56 -11.85
C THR A 299 -4.65 0.23 -11.50
N GLU A 300 -5.44 -0.77 -11.12
CA GLU A 300 -4.95 -2.11 -10.79
C GLU A 300 -4.29 -2.79 -12.00
N VAL A 301 -4.89 -2.69 -13.19
CA VAL A 301 -4.28 -3.20 -14.43
C VAL A 301 -2.91 -2.56 -14.69
N ARG A 302 -2.79 -1.23 -14.55
CA ARG A 302 -1.48 -0.56 -14.73
C ARG A 302 -0.46 -0.98 -13.68
N GLN A 303 -0.89 -1.18 -12.43
CA GLN A 303 0.00 -1.67 -11.37
C GLN A 303 0.51 -3.09 -11.67
N ALA A 304 -0.36 -3.98 -12.13
CA ALA A 304 0.02 -5.34 -12.54
C ALA A 304 0.98 -5.33 -13.72
N MET A 305 0.69 -4.55 -14.77
CA MET A 305 1.58 -4.37 -15.92
C MET A 305 2.96 -3.85 -15.51
N ASN A 306 3.01 -2.83 -14.65
CA ASN A 306 4.26 -2.26 -14.13
C ASN A 306 5.07 -3.24 -13.27
N ALA A 307 4.44 -4.30 -12.75
CA ALA A 307 5.11 -5.38 -12.01
C ALA A 307 5.50 -6.57 -12.91
N GLY A 308 5.25 -6.48 -14.21
CA GLY A 308 5.67 -7.49 -15.18
C GLY A 308 4.62 -8.55 -15.50
N LEU A 309 3.37 -8.40 -15.06
CA LEU A 309 2.30 -9.37 -15.29
C LEU A 309 1.71 -9.20 -16.70
N ASP A 310 1.32 -10.32 -17.31
CA ASP A 310 0.65 -10.36 -18.62
C ASP A 310 -0.86 -10.21 -18.50
N GLY A 311 -1.42 -10.52 -17.33
CA GLY A 311 -2.86 -10.48 -17.17
C GLY A 311 -3.37 -10.88 -15.79
N PHE A 312 -4.68 -11.08 -15.73
CA PHE A 312 -5.36 -11.67 -14.58
C PHE A 312 -6.07 -12.98 -14.93
N THR A 313 -6.01 -13.96 -14.04
CA THR A 313 -7.03 -15.02 -13.99
C THR A 313 -8.19 -14.51 -13.12
N LEU A 314 -9.33 -14.21 -13.74
CA LEU A 314 -10.45 -13.53 -13.09
C LEU A 314 -11.41 -14.51 -12.44
N ASN A 315 -11.55 -14.45 -11.11
CA ASN A 315 -12.47 -15.33 -10.39
C ASN A 315 -13.93 -15.02 -10.73
N ILE A 316 -14.61 -15.97 -11.35
CA ILE A 316 -16.04 -15.91 -11.64
C ILE A 316 -16.78 -16.72 -10.59
N MET A 317 -17.40 -16.03 -9.63
CA MET A 317 -18.10 -16.66 -8.50
C MET A 317 -19.62 -16.75 -8.71
N SER A 318 -20.17 -15.90 -9.57
CA SER A 318 -21.61 -15.79 -9.85
C SER A 318 -21.85 -15.30 -11.28
N THR A 319 -23.06 -15.50 -11.79
CA THR A 319 -23.51 -15.05 -13.12
C THR A 319 -24.27 -13.72 -13.09
N SER A 320 -24.38 -13.11 -11.91
CA SER A 320 -25.09 -11.85 -11.65
C SER A 320 -24.59 -11.18 -10.36
N GLY A 321 -25.11 -9.98 -10.07
CA GLY A 321 -24.79 -9.23 -8.86
C GLY A 321 -23.44 -8.50 -8.93
N ARG A 322 -23.02 -7.93 -7.80
CA ARG A 322 -21.84 -7.06 -7.71
C ARG A 322 -20.56 -7.72 -8.24
N ASN A 323 -20.34 -9.00 -7.90
CA ASN A 323 -19.14 -9.71 -8.33
C ASN A 323 -19.10 -9.88 -9.86
N TRP A 324 -20.23 -10.22 -10.48
CA TRP A 324 -20.33 -10.28 -11.95
C TRP A 324 -20.10 -8.92 -12.60
N THR A 325 -20.69 -7.85 -12.05
CA THR A 325 -20.47 -6.48 -12.53
C THR A 325 -18.98 -6.10 -12.46
N ALA A 326 -18.30 -6.40 -11.35
CA ALA A 326 -16.86 -6.18 -11.21
C ALA A 326 -16.05 -7.01 -12.21
N SER A 327 -16.41 -8.28 -12.44
CA SER A 327 -15.79 -9.13 -13.47
C SER A 327 -15.90 -8.51 -14.87
N VAL A 328 -17.09 -8.05 -15.28
CA VAL A 328 -17.29 -7.38 -16.56
C VAL A 328 -16.50 -6.07 -16.64
N ASN A 329 -16.46 -5.29 -15.56
CA ASN A 329 -15.70 -4.05 -15.52
C ASN A 329 -14.18 -4.30 -15.59
N LEU A 330 -13.66 -5.43 -15.08
CA LEU A 330 -12.25 -5.77 -15.22
C LEU A 330 -11.90 -6.05 -16.68
N MET A 331 -12.74 -6.78 -17.42
CA MET A 331 -12.56 -6.97 -18.87
C MET A 331 -12.50 -5.61 -19.60
N LYS A 332 -13.44 -4.70 -19.30
CA LYS A 332 -13.44 -3.33 -19.86
C LYS A 332 -12.18 -2.55 -19.50
N ALA A 333 -11.73 -2.64 -18.26
CA ALA A 333 -10.55 -1.93 -17.78
C ALA A 333 -9.29 -2.41 -18.50
N ALA A 334 -9.08 -3.73 -18.58
CA ALA A 334 -7.97 -4.34 -19.30
C ALA A 334 -7.95 -3.90 -20.78
N ALA A 335 -9.09 -4.06 -21.47
CA ALA A 335 -9.22 -3.66 -22.88
C ALA A 335 -8.93 -2.17 -23.12
N ALA A 336 -9.29 -1.31 -22.16
CA ALA A 336 -9.07 0.12 -22.26
C ALA A 336 -7.65 0.58 -21.88
N VAL A 337 -6.91 -0.21 -21.10
CA VAL A 337 -5.54 0.16 -20.67
C VAL A 337 -4.51 -0.29 -21.68
N SER A 338 -4.57 -1.56 -22.13
CA SER A 338 -3.60 -2.10 -23.05
C SER A 338 -4.14 -3.34 -23.75
N PRO A 339 -3.95 -3.48 -25.08
CA PRO A 339 -4.24 -4.74 -25.78
C PRO A 339 -3.28 -5.87 -25.36
N ASN A 340 -2.16 -5.55 -24.71
CA ASN A 340 -1.15 -6.52 -24.26
C ASN A 340 -1.37 -6.99 -22.82
N PHE A 341 -2.46 -6.58 -22.17
CA PHE A 341 -2.83 -7.07 -20.85
C PHE A 341 -4.19 -7.72 -20.93
N THR A 342 -4.25 -9.01 -20.63
CA THR A 342 -5.41 -9.85 -20.92
C THR A 342 -5.97 -10.49 -19.66
N VAL A 343 -7.12 -11.14 -19.82
CA VAL A 343 -7.86 -11.72 -18.71
C VAL A 343 -8.35 -13.11 -19.13
N ILE A 344 -8.02 -14.10 -18.31
CA ILE A 344 -8.52 -15.47 -18.40
C ILE A 344 -9.70 -15.62 -17.44
N PRO A 345 -10.95 -15.80 -17.91
CA PRO A 345 -12.04 -16.15 -17.02
C PRO A 345 -11.75 -17.46 -16.27
N MET A 346 -11.89 -17.44 -14.94
CA MET A 346 -11.66 -18.60 -14.08
C MET A 346 -12.96 -18.95 -13.35
N ILE A 347 -13.54 -20.11 -13.65
CA ILE A 347 -14.76 -20.55 -12.96
C ILE A 347 -14.41 -21.04 -11.56
N ASP A 348 -14.99 -20.41 -10.54
CA ASP A 348 -14.94 -20.93 -9.17
C ASP A 348 -15.93 -22.08 -8.99
N ALA A 349 -15.42 -23.30 -9.09
CA ALA A 349 -16.24 -24.51 -9.01
C ALA A 349 -16.85 -24.74 -7.61
N SER A 350 -16.37 -24.02 -6.60
CA SER A 350 -16.84 -24.05 -5.23
C SER A 350 -17.86 -22.95 -4.89
N ALA A 351 -17.93 -21.90 -5.71
CA ALA A 351 -18.86 -20.79 -5.55
C ALA A 351 -20.24 -21.07 -6.21
N ASN A 352 -21.12 -20.06 -6.14
CA ASN A 352 -22.49 -20.17 -6.64
C ASN A 352 -22.56 -20.49 -8.15
N ILE A 353 -21.61 -20.03 -8.96
CA ILE A 353 -21.58 -20.38 -10.38
C ILE A 353 -21.50 -21.91 -10.61
N GLY A 354 -20.87 -22.66 -9.70
CA GLY A 354 -20.79 -24.11 -9.76
C GLY A 354 -22.14 -24.81 -9.61
N THR A 355 -23.20 -24.11 -9.21
CA THR A 355 -24.58 -24.64 -9.16
C THR A 355 -25.34 -24.48 -10.48
N GLN A 356 -24.81 -23.68 -11.41
CA GLN A 356 -25.46 -23.37 -12.68
C GLN A 356 -25.25 -24.50 -13.70
N THR A 357 -26.11 -24.55 -14.71
CA THR A 357 -25.97 -25.51 -15.82
C THR A 357 -24.79 -25.12 -16.72
N PRO A 358 -24.10 -26.10 -17.35
CA PRO A 358 -23.03 -25.81 -18.29
C PRO A 358 -23.41 -24.82 -19.41
N ALA A 359 -24.63 -24.94 -19.95
CA ALA A 359 -25.14 -24.05 -20.98
C ALA A 359 -25.34 -22.60 -20.50
N ALA A 360 -25.80 -22.40 -19.25
CA ALA A 360 -25.97 -21.08 -18.66
C ALA A 360 -24.61 -20.42 -18.36
N ILE A 361 -23.63 -21.20 -17.90
CA ILE A 361 -22.26 -20.73 -17.69
C ILE A 361 -21.64 -20.32 -19.04
N ALA A 362 -21.75 -21.16 -20.07
CA ALA A 362 -21.24 -20.85 -21.40
C ALA A 362 -21.87 -19.58 -21.99
N ALA A 363 -23.17 -19.35 -21.75
CA ALA A 363 -23.84 -18.11 -22.17
C ALA A 363 -23.20 -16.87 -21.52
N LYS A 364 -22.86 -16.95 -20.23
CA LYS A 364 -22.24 -15.86 -19.49
C LYS A 364 -20.79 -15.64 -19.87
N LEU A 365 -20.02 -16.71 -20.06
CA LEU A 365 -18.65 -16.62 -20.56
C LEU A 365 -18.59 -15.97 -21.95
N ALA A 366 -19.55 -16.23 -22.83
CA ALA A 366 -19.64 -15.57 -24.14
C ALA A 366 -19.74 -14.03 -24.03
N GLU A 367 -20.36 -13.51 -22.97
CA GLU A 367 -20.38 -12.06 -22.70
C GLU A 367 -18.97 -11.51 -22.39
N LEU A 368 -18.13 -12.28 -21.71
CA LEU A 368 -16.74 -11.89 -21.39
C LEU A 368 -15.83 -12.04 -22.61
N TYR A 369 -16.01 -13.09 -23.41
CA TYR A 369 -15.24 -13.33 -24.63
C TYR A 369 -15.51 -12.33 -25.77
N ALA A 370 -16.52 -11.47 -25.63
CA ALA A 370 -16.75 -10.35 -26.53
C ALA A 370 -15.75 -9.19 -26.35
N TYR A 371 -15.00 -9.13 -25.23
CA TYR A 371 -14.01 -8.09 -25.00
C TYR A 371 -12.66 -8.45 -25.62
N SER A 372 -11.96 -7.45 -26.18
CA SER A 372 -10.63 -7.64 -26.78
C SER A 372 -9.55 -8.01 -25.78
N SER A 373 -9.80 -7.85 -24.49
CA SER A 373 -8.91 -8.27 -23.41
C SER A 373 -9.08 -9.73 -23.00
N ALA A 374 -10.02 -10.47 -23.60
CA ALA A 374 -10.13 -11.89 -23.34
C ALA A 374 -8.89 -12.60 -23.91
N GLU A 375 -8.20 -13.34 -23.04
CA GLU A 375 -6.96 -14.03 -23.40
C GLU A 375 -7.21 -15.11 -24.45
N ARG A 376 -6.27 -15.24 -25.39
CA ARG A 376 -6.32 -16.21 -26.47
C ARG A 376 -4.98 -16.88 -26.66
N THR A 377 -5.00 -18.18 -26.90
CA THR A 377 -3.86 -18.93 -27.41
C THR A 377 -3.47 -18.44 -28.81
N ASP A 378 -2.25 -18.78 -29.25
CA ASP A 378 -1.72 -18.37 -30.57
C ASP A 378 -2.61 -18.83 -31.75
N ASP A 379 -3.32 -19.95 -31.60
CA ASP A 379 -4.28 -20.47 -32.59
C ASP A 379 -5.67 -19.81 -32.52
N GLY A 380 -5.85 -18.84 -31.62
CA GLY A 380 -7.03 -18.00 -31.50
C GLY A 380 -8.14 -18.53 -30.59
N ALA A 381 -7.94 -19.69 -29.93
CA ALA A 381 -8.89 -20.21 -28.94
C ALA A 381 -8.90 -19.35 -27.68
N PHE A 382 -10.07 -19.15 -27.07
CA PHE A 382 -10.18 -18.37 -25.83
C PHE A 382 -9.69 -19.17 -24.63
N ALA A 383 -8.86 -18.58 -23.79
CA ALA A 383 -8.41 -19.24 -22.56
C ALA A 383 -9.53 -19.27 -21.51
N LEU A 384 -9.72 -20.45 -20.90
CA LEU A 384 -10.61 -20.69 -19.77
C LEU A 384 -9.83 -21.38 -18.65
N SER A 385 -10.10 -21.01 -17.41
CA SER A 385 -9.49 -21.65 -16.24
C SER A 385 -10.53 -22.03 -15.18
N SER A 386 -10.09 -22.71 -14.13
CA SER A 386 -10.91 -23.12 -12.99
C SER A 386 -10.26 -22.77 -11.66
N PHE A 387 -11.04 -22.53 -10.61
CA PHE A 387 -10.60 -22.73 -9.23
C PHE A 387 -11.24 -24.00 -8.68
N LYS A 388 -10.41 -24.87 -8.08
CA LYS A 388 -10.81 -26.17 -7.51
C LYS A 388 -11.54 -27.06 -8.53
N ALA A 389 -10.90 -27.32 -9.67
CA ALA A 389 -11.49 -28.06 -10.80
C ALA A 389 -12.17 -29.37 -10.39
N GLU A 390 -11.53 -30.11 -9.48
CA GLU A 390 -11.95 -31.42 -8.96
C GLU A 390 -13.24 -31.37 -8.12
N ASN A 391 -13.76 -30.18 -7.81
CA ASN A 391 -15.07 -30.03 -7.19
C ASN A 391 -16.23 -30.39 -8.12
N LYS A 392 -15.97 -30.52 -9.43
CA LYS A 392 -16.91 -30.93 -10.47
C LYS A 392 -16.30 -32.04 -11.32
N SER A 393 -17.16 -32.85 -11.95
CA SER A 393 -16.71 -33.94 -12.81
C SER A 393 -16.09 -33.42 -14.10
N ALA A 394 -15.15 -34.18 -14.68
CA ALA A 394 -14.61 -33.95 -16.02
C ALA A 394 -15.70 -33.75 -17.08
N SER A 395 -16.79 -34.51 -17.00
CA SER A 395 -17.94 -34.39 -17.91
C SER A 395 -18.68 -33.05 -17.80
N TRP A 396 -18.74 -32.46 -16.60
CA TRP A 396 -19.36 -31.14 -16.40
C TRP A 396 -18.54 -30.04 -17.08
N TRP A 397 -17.21 -30.08 -16.92
CA TRP A 397 -16.29 -29.16 -17.61
C TRP A 397 -16.33 -29.34 -19.13
N SER A 398 -16.25 -30.58 -19.61
CA SER A 398 -16.38 -30.90 -21.04
C SER A 398 -17.71 -30.38 -21.61
N SER A 399 -18.80 -30.42 -20.84
CA SER A 399 -20.11 -29.90 -21.26
C SER A 399 -20.12 -28.37 -21.40
N ILE A 400 -19.36 -27.64 -20.58
CA ILE A 400 -19.18 -26.18 -20.72
C ILE A 400 -18.43 -25.87 -22.01
N ILE A 401 -17.29 -26.56 -22.24
CA ILE A 401 -16.47 -26.40 -23.43
C ILE A 401 -17.28 -26.71 -24.70
N GLN A 402 -18.07 -27.80 -24.70
CA GLN A 402 -18.96 -28.12 -25.81
C GLN A 402 -20.07 -27.07 -26.00
N SER A 403 -20.62 -26.51 -24.91
CA SER A 403 -21.62 -25.44 -24.97
C SER A 403 -21.06 -24.11 -25.46
N LEU A 404 -19.76 -23.85 -25.28
CA LEU A 404 -19.05 -22.72 -25.89
C LEU A 404 -18.78 -22.99 -27.37
N LYS A 405 -18.33 -24.20 -27.71
CA LYS A 405 -18.09 -24.61 -29.09
C LYS A 405 -19.35 -24.52 -29.96
N SER A 406 -20.53 -24.90 -29.44
CA SER A 406 -21.81 -24.76 -30.16
C SER A 406 -22.21 -23.30 -30.39
N ARG A 407 -21.59 -22.35 -29.68
CA ARG A 407 -21.73 -20.90 -29.88
C ARG A 407 -20.63 -20.31 -30.78
N GLY A 408 -19.80 -21.15 -31.40
CA GLY A 408 -18.67 -20.71 -32.24
C GLY A 408 -17.45 -20.22 -31.43
N ILE A 409 -17.38 -20.53 -30.13
CA ILE A 409 -16.28 -20.12 -29.26
C ILE A 409 -15.37 -21.33 -29.03
N SER A 410 -14.21 -21.36 -29.70
CA SER A 410 -13.15 -22.32 -29.40
C SER A 410 -12.51 -21.95 -28.05
N THR A 411 -12.18 -22.95 -27.23
CA THR A 411 -11.67 -22.74 -25.87
C THR A 411 -10.44 -23.59 -25.63
N SER A 412 -9.38 -22.99 -25.10
CA SER A 412 -8.27 -23.70 -24.46
C SER A 412 -8.50 -23.73 -22.95
N PHE A 413 -8.38 -24.89 -22.31
CA PHE A 413 -8.77 -25.07 -20.91
C PHE A 413 -7.61 -25.48 -20.01
N SER A 414 -7.36 -24.68 -18.97
CA SER A 414 -6.40 -24.96 -17.90
C SER A 414 -7.07 -25.29 -16.57
N ALA A 415 -6.92 -26.52 -16.08
CA ALA A 415 -7.56 -26.96 -14.83
C ALA A 415 -6.65 -26.70 -13.61
N ILE A 416 -7.03 -25.74 -12.75
CA ILE A 416 -6.34 -25.48 -11.47
C ILE A 416 -7.05 -26.21 -10.32
N PHE A 417 -6.30 -27.08 -9.64
CA PHE A 417 -6.78 -27.92 -8.55
C PHE A 417 -6.44 -27.34 -7.17
N LEU A 418 -7.19 -27.71 -6.12
CA LEU A 418 -6.65 -27.68 -4.75
C LEU A 418 -5.88 -28.97 -4.46
N ASN A 419 -6.37 -30.11 -4.95
CA ASN A 419 -5.71 -31.40 -4.90
C ASN A 419 -5.26 -31.85 -6.30
N ALA A 420 -4.01 -31.55 -6.66
CA ALA A 420 -3.42 -31.95 -7.95
C ALA A 420 -2.88 -33.40 -7.94
N SER A 421 -3.65 -34.35 -7.39
CA SER A 421 -3.29 -35.77 -7.39
C SER A 421 -3.17 -36.34 -8.81
N ASP A 422 -2.41 -37.42 -8.98
CA ASP A 422 -2.27 -38.12 -10.26
C ASP A 422 -3.62 -38.54 -10.84
N ALA A 423 -4.58 -38.92 -9.98
CA ALA A 423 -5.93 -39.28 -10.40
C ALA A 423 -6.69 -38.07 -10.99
N ASN A 424 -6.61 -36.91 -10.33
CA ASN A 424 -7.26 -35.69 -10.82
C ASN A 424 -6.61 -35.19 -12.11
N MET A 425 -5.27 -35.15 -12.19
CA MET A 425 -4.58 -34.75 -13.42
C MET A 425 -4.95 -35.66 -14.60
N LYS A 426 -4.91 -36.98 -14.42
CA LYS A 426 -5.30 -37.95 -15.45
C LYS A 426 -6.76 -37.83 -15.89
N ALA A 427 -7.67 -37.52 -14.96
CA ALA A 427 -9.08 -37.38 -15.28
C ALA A 427 -9.38 -36.14 -16.15
N PHE A 428 -8.57 -35.09 -16.04
CA PHE A 428 -8.74 -33.84 -16.78
C PHE A 428 -7.90 -33.75 -18.05
N ALA A 429 -6.79 -34.50 -18.14
CA ALA A 429 -5.88 -34.51 -19.29
C ALA A 429 -6.55 -34.63 -20.67
N PRO A 430 -7.61 -35.43 -20.89
CA PRO A 430 -8.16 -35.63 -22.24
C PRO A 430 -8.82 -34.39 -22.88
N PHE A 431 -9.08 -33.32 -22.13
CA PHE A 431 -9.79 -32.13 -22.61
C PHE A 431 -9.22 -30.81 -22.07
N SER A 432 -8.05 -30.87 -21.44
CA SER A 432 -7.30 -29.71 -20.95
C SER A 432 -6.03 -29.54 -21.79
N ASP A 433 -5.60 -28.30 -21.96
CA ASP A 433 -4.29 -27.97 -22.54
C ASP A 433 -3.25 -27.72 -21.43
N GLY A 434 -3.73 -27.33 -20.25
CA GLY A 434 -2.89 -27.10 -19.07
C GLY A 434 -3.53 -27.57 -17.78
N VAL A 435 -2.70 -27.74 -16.77
CA VAL A 435 -3.11 -28.01 -15.38
C VAL A 435 -2.29 -27.17 -14.41
N GLY A 436 -2.83 -26.95 -13.23
CA GLY A 436 -2.15 -26.19 -12.18
C GLY A 436 -2.61 -26.60 -10.78
N ASN A 437 -2.01 -26.01 -9.77
CA ASN A 437 -2.45 -26.15 -8.39
C ASN A 437 -2.52 -24.79 -7.71
N TRP A 438 -3.41 -24.63 -6.73
CA TRP A 438 -3.46 -23.41 -5.93
C TRP A 438 -2.22 -23.22 -5.04
N GLY A 439 -1.52 -24.32 -4.75
CA GLY A 439 -0.26 -24.35 -4.01
C GLY A 439 -0.44 -24.32 -2.50
N THR A 440 0.62 -24.72 -1.80
CA THR A 440 0.78 -24.57 -0.35
C THR A 440 1.54 -23.28 -0.01
N ARG A 441 1.63 -22.91 1.27
CA ARG A 441 2.20 -21.60 1.69
C ARG A 441 3.28 -21.68 2.77
N THR A 442 3.87 -22.86 2.95
CA THR A 442 5.02 -23.04 3.85
C THR A 442 6.26 -23.49 3.07
N VAL A 443 7.44 -23.04 3.48
CA VAL A 443 8.72 -23.43 2.85
C VAL A 443 8.87 -24.94 2.81
N SER A 444 8.53 -25.63 3.91
CA SER A 444 8.63 -27.09 4.01
C SER A 444 7.75 -27.80 2.99
N THR A 445 6.49 -27.39 2.83
CA THR A 445 5.57 -28.04 1.87
C THR A 445 5.91 -27.72 0.42
N VAL A 446 6.36 -26.49 0.15
CA VAL A 446 6.81 -26.08 -1.19
C VAL A 446 8.07 -26.83 -1.62
N THR A 447 9.07 -26.92 -0.75
CA THR A 447 10.35 -27.57 -1.07
C THR A 447 10.22 -29.09 -1.18
N ASN A 448 9.45 -29.73 -0.29
CA ASN A 448 9.26 -31.19 -0.30
C ASN A 448 8.12 -31.65 -1.21
N GLY A 449 7.36 -30.74 -1.81
CA GLY A 449 6.27 -31.07 -2.74
C GLY A 449 6.78 -31.74 -4.02
N PRO A 450 5.95 -32.56 -4.69
CA PRO A 450 6.36 -33.23 -5.92
C PRO A 450 6.66 -32.23 -7.04
N ASN A 451 7.45 -32.66 -8.03
CA ASN A 451 7.60 -31.90 -9.28
C ASN A 451 6.32 -32.05 -10.12
N TYR A 452 5.38 -31.13 -9.92
CA TYR A 452 4.10 -31.15 -10.64
C TYR A 452 4.23 -30.78 -12.12
N ALA A 453 5.23 -29.98 -12.51
CA ALA A 453 5.49 -29.66 -13.90
C ALA A 453 5.82 -30.93 -14.70
N ALA A 454 6.77 -31.73 -14.21
CA ALA A 454 7.10 -33.02 -14.82
C ALA A 454 5.90 -33.98 -14.90
N LYS A 455 5.02 -33.98 -13.88
CA LYS A 455 3.80 -34.78 -13.90
C LYS A 455 2.80 -34.31 -14.97
N ALA A 456 2.63 -33.00 -15.13
CA ALA A 456 1.79 -32.43 -16.17
C ALA A 456 2.35 -32.72 -17.57
N HIS A 457 3.65 -32.49 -17.79
CA HIS A 457 4.31 -32.76 -19.07
C HIS A 457 4.26 -34.25 -19.45
N ALA A 458 4.34 -35.16 -18.49
CA ALA A 458 4.17 -36.60 -18.74
C ALA A 458 2.76 -36.98 -19.23
N LEU A 459 1.77 -36.10 -19.03
CA LEU A 459 0.41 -36.21 -19.57
C LEU A 459 0.22 -35.38 -20.86
N GLY A 460 1.27 -34.71 -21.35
CA GLY A 460 1.20 -33.81 -22.51
C GLY A 460 0.54 -32.47 -22.21
N LEU A 461 0.50 -32.04 -20.95
CA LEU A 461 -0.15 -30.80 -20.50
C LEU A 461 0.86 -29.76 -20.05
N GLU A 462 0.54 -28.49 -20.24
CA GLU A 462 1.27 -27.39 -19.63
C GLU A 462 1.06 -27.32 -18.11
N TRP A 463 2.04 -26.77 -17.39
CA TRP A 463 1.95 -26.53 -15.95
C TRP A 463 1.91 -25.03 -15.61
N MET A 464 0.80 -24.62 -15.00
CA MET A 464 0.64 -23.29 -14.39
C MET A 464 1.02 -23.36 -12.90
N ALA A 465 2.20 -22.85 -12.55
CA ALA A 465 2.73 -22.90 -11.19
C ALA A 465 2.10 -21.83 -10.29
N PRO A 466 1.70 -22.17 -9.04
CA PRO A 466 1.27 -21.18 -8.06
C PRO A 466 2.46 -20.41 -7.48
N ILE A 467 2.27 -19.12 -7.25
CA ILE A 467 3.22 -18.26 -6.53
C ILE A 467 2.46 -17.47 -5.46
N ALA A 468 2.96 -17.43 -4.23
CA ALA A 468 2.29 -16.73 -3.13
C ALA A 468 3.27 -16.15 -2.12
N VAL A 469 2.78 -15.15 -1.37
CA VAL A 469 3.57 -14.41 -0.36
C VAL A 469 3.37 -14.96 1.05
N GLN A 470 2.13 -15.19 1.45
CA GLN A 470 1.71 -15.64 2.78
C GLN A 470 0.23 -16.04 2.74
N ASP A 471 -0.28 -16.63 3.82
CA ASP A 471 -1.71 -16.92 3.97
C ASP A 471 -2.09 -16.89 5.45
N TYR A 472 -2.90 -15.91 5.83
CA TYR A 472 -3.51 -15.76 7.15
C TYR A 472 -5.00 -15.49 6.99
N ARG A 473 -5.82 -16.37 7.57
CA ARG A 473 -7.29 -16.34 7.45
C ARG A 473 -7.92 -16.07 8.83
N PRO A 474 -8.18 -14.80 9.20
CA PRO A 474 -8.79 -14.48 10.49
C PRO A 474 -10.08 -15.27 10.75
N ARG A 475 -11.00 -15.27 9.78
CA ARG A 475 -12.31 -15.93 9.89
C ARG A 475 -12.21 -17.42 10.22
N SER A 476 -11.25 -18.10 9.59
CA SER A 476 -11.05 -19.55 9.74
C SER A 476 -10.09 -19.90 10.88
N VAL A 477 -9.50 -18.90 11.56
CA VAL A 477 -8.54 -19.05 12.65
C VAL A 477 -7.37 -19.99 12.30
N ILE A 478 -6.90 -19.90 11.07
CA ILE A 478 -5.78 -20.70 10.54
C ILE A 478 -4.85 -19.83 9.70
N TYR A 479 -3.60 -20.25 9.59
CA TYR A 479 -2.60 -19.64 8.70
C TYR A 479 -1.56 -20.67 8.28
N ASP A 480 -0.72 -20.27 7.35
CA ASP A 480 0.55 -20.91 7.04
C ASP A 480 1.71 -19.99 7.39
N GLU A 481 2.75 -20.56 8.00
CA GLU A 481 3.97 -19.81 8.28
C GLU A 481 4.80 -19.68 6.99
N SER A 482 4.81 -18.47 6.42
CA SER A 482 5.54 -18.16 5.19
C SER A 482 7.03 -17.89 5.41
N ASN A 483 7.47 -17.76 6.68
CA ASN A 483 8.83 -17.41 7.04
C ASN A 483 9.29 -16.13 6.30
N ASN A 484 8.61 -15.01 6.56
CA ASN A 484 8.82 -13.76 5.83
C ASN A 484 8.59 -13.96 4.32
N THR A 485 9.60 -13.68 3.49
CA THR A 485 9.52 -13.89 2.03
C THR A 485 10.14 -15.22 1.59
N GLU A 486 10.52 -16.10 2.51
CA GLU A 486 11.20 -17.36 2.19
C GLU A 486 10.31 -18.31 1.38
N THR A 487 9.02 -18.46 1.73
CA THR A 487 8.06 -19.22 0.91
C THR A 487 7.97 -18.65 -0.50
N LEU A 488 7.83 -17.32 -0.65
CA LEU A 488 7.78 -16.66 -1.97
C LEU A 488 8.99 -17.03 -2.84
N ARG A 489 10.20 -16.92 -2.27
CA ARG A 489 11.44 -17.27 -2.97
C ARG A 489 11.51 -18.76 -3.31
N ALA A 490 11.06 -19.64 -2.41
CA ALA A 490 11.01 -21.08 -2.66
C ALA A 490 10.04 -21.44 -3.79
N MET A 491 8.85 -20.83 -3.83
CA MET A 491 7.86 -21.07 -4.88
C MET A 491 8.38 -20.60 -6.25
N TRP A 492 9.01 -19.43 -6.33
CA TRP A 492 9.67 -18.97 -7.55
C TRP A 492 10.84 -19.87 -7.96
N GLY A 493 11.62 -20.34 -6.98
CA GLY A 493 12.67 -21.32 -7.18
C GLY A 493 12.13 -22.57 -7.88
N ARG A 494 11.04 -23.15 -7.36
CA ARG A 494 10.36 -24.32 -7.93
C ARG A 494 9.76 -24.04 -9.30
N ALA A 495 9.04 -22.94 -9.50
CA ALA A 495 8.45 -22.61 -10.79
C ALA A 495 9.50 -22.52 -11.91
N ILE A 496 10.67 -21.94 -11.60
CA ILE A 496 11.78 -21.82 -12.55
C ILE A 496 12.51 -23.16 -12.72
N SER A 497 12.87 -23.85 -11.63
CA SER A 497 13.68 -25.07 -11.70
C SER A 497 12.94 -26.26 -12.27
N ASP A 498 11.64 -26.37 -11.97
CA ASP A 498 10.82 -27.49 -12.40
C ASP A 498 10.32 -27.30 -13.84
N GLY A 499 10.56 -26.11 -14.43
CA GLY A 499 10.21 -25.83 -15.81
C GLY A 499 8.74 -25.52 -16.04
N ALA A 500 8.09 -24.79 -15.12
CA ALA A 500 6.70 -24.37 -15.29
C ALA A 500 6.50 -23.54 -16.57
N ASP A 501 5.41 -23.75 -17.29
CA ASP A 501 5.12 -23.08 -18.57
C ASP A 501 4.53 -21.68 -18.35
N SER A 502 3.69 -21.55 -17.33
CA SER A 502 3.12 -20.29 -16.88
C SER A 502 3.05 -20.21 -15.36
N VAL A 503 2.73 -19.02 -14.83
CA VAL A 503 2.57 -18.77 -13.41
C VAL A 503 1.22 -18.13 -13.13
N GLN A 504 0.61 -18.56 -12.03
CA GLN A 504 -0.48 -17.84 -11.37
C GLN A 504 -0.03 -17.36 -9.99
N MET A 505 -0.02 -16.05 -9.80
CA MET A 505 0.14 -15.42 -8.50
C MET A 505 -1.16 -15.50 -7.72
N VAL A 506 -1.10 -16.04 -6.51
CA VAL A 506 -2.22 -16.28 -5.61
C VAL A 506 -2.03 -15.40 -4.38
N THR A 507 -2.64 -14.21 -4.33
CA THR A 507 -3.61 -13.62 -5.28
C THR A 507 -3.26 -12.17 -5.59
N TRP A 508 -3.92 -11.54 -6.57
CA TRP A 508 -3.83 -10.10 -6.71
C TRP A 508 -4.37 -9.39 -5.46
N ASN A 509 -5.59 -9.69 -5.02
CA ASN A 509 -6.31 -8.87 -4.03
C ASN A 509 -7.21 -9.65 -3.05
N ASP A 510 -6.93 -10.92 -2.72
CA ASP A 510 -7.67 -11.61 -1.66
C ASP A 510 -7.11 -11.28 -0.26
N TYR A 511 -7.61 -10.17 0.29
CA TYR A 511 -7.29 -9.70 1.64
C TYR A 511 -7.87 -10.59 2.75
N SER A 512 -8.86 -11.44 2.46
CA SER A 512 -9.47 -12.31 3.48
C SER A 512 -8.56 -13.45 3.91
N GLU A 513 -7.61 -13.77 3.04
CA GLU A 513 -6.56 -14.76 3.27
C GLU A 513 -5.18 -14.11 3.41
N SER A 514 -5.08 -12.77 3.38
CA SER A 514 -3.82 -12.03 3.41
C SER A 514 -2.84 -12.43 2.30
N THR A 515 -3.34 -12.93 1.16
CA THR A 515 -2.54 -13.49 0.06
C THR A 515 -2.21 -12.46 -1.03
N GLN A 516 -2.68 -11.23 -0.89
CA GLN A 516 -2.58 -10.19 -1.89
C GLN A 516 -1.12 -9.83 -2.26
N PHE A 517 -0.88 -9.66 -3.56
CA PHE A 517 0.29 -8.97 -4.08
C PHE A 517 0.02 -7.49 -4.33
N ALA A 518 -1.24 -7.11 -4.62
CA ALA A 518 -1.62 -5.73 -4.90
C ALA A 518 -1.12 -4.76 -3.81
N PRO A 519 -0.76 -3.50 -4.16
CA PRO A 519 -0.29 -2.56 -3.17
C PRO A 519 -1.29 -2.36 -2.03
N SER A 520 -0.82 -2.50 -0.79
CA SER A 520 -1.70 -2.49 0.39
C SER A 520 -1.25 -1.51 1.48
N ALA A 521 -2.10 -1.35 2.50
CA ALA A 521 -1.77 -0.56 3.68
C ALA A 521 -0.71 -1.23 4.59
N ALA A 522 -0.51 -2.54 4.53
CA ALA A 522 0.48 -3.27 5.35
C ALA A 522 1.84 -3.45 4.66
N HIS A 523 1.89 -3.50 3.33
CA HIS A 523 3.14 -3.78 2.62
C HIS A 523 3.46 -2.85 1.44
N GLY A 524 2.59 -1.89 1.11
CA GLY A 524 2.74 -1.08 -0.10
C GLY A 524 3.03 -1.98 -1.30
N SER A 525 3.99 -1.59 -2.13
CA SER A 525 4.42 -2.38 -3.31
C SER A 525 5.46 -3.47 -3.00
N THR A 526 5.84 -3.69 -1.74
CA THR A 526 7.00 -4.53 -1.38
C THR A 526 6.99 -5.91 -2.04
N PHE A 527 5.86 -6.61 -2.01
CA PHE A 527 5.77 -7.93 -2.62
C PHE A 527 5.81 -7.89 -4.15
N LEU A 528 5.23 -6.88 -4.81
CA LEU A 528 5.36 -6.69 -6.26
C LEU A 528 6.79 -6.35 -6.66
N ASP A 529 7.47 -5.49 -5.90
CA ASP A 529 8.84 -5.09 -6.18
C ASP A 529 9.81 -6.27 -6.07
N ILE A 530 9.60 -7.17 -5.10
CA ILE A 530 10.36 -8.42 -4.99
C ILE A 530 10.02 -9.35 -6.17
N ASN A 531 8.74 -9.42 -6.53
CA ASN A 531 8.23 -10.31 -7.58
C ASN A 531 8.75 -9.92 -8.96
N GLU A 532 8.94 -8.63 -9.25
CA GLU A 532 9.48 -8.10 -10.51
C GLU A 532 10.79 -8.81 -10.91
N TYR A 533 11.70 -9.01 -9.97
CA TYR A 533 12.95 -9.74 -10.20
C TYR A 533 12.71 -11.19 -10.67
N TYR A 534 11.80 -11.90 -9.99
CA TYR A 534 11.54 -13.31 -10.30
C TYR A 534 10.71 -13.50 -11.57
N VAL A 535 9.77 -12.59 -11.84
CA VAL A 535 9.02 -12.54 -13.10
C VAL A 535 9.99 -12.35 -14.27
N ASN A 536 10.90 -11.39 -14.17
CA ASN A 536 11.91 -11.19 -15.20
C ASN A 536 12.80 -12.43 -15.38
N ARG A 537 13.23 -13.06 -14.27
CA ARG A 537 14.02 -14.29 -14.33
C ARG A 537 13.26 -15.45 -14.97
N PHE A 538 11.99 -15.63 -14.65
CA PHE A 538 11.14 -16.67 -15.26
C PHE A 538 10.99 -16.44 -16.77
N LYS A 539 10.68 -15.21 -17.17
CA LYS A 539 10.43 -14.83 -18.56
C LYS A 539 11.68 -14.77 -19.44
N THR A 540 12.85 -14.52 -18.88
CA THR A 540 14.08 -14.28 -19.69
C THR A 540 15.22 -15.23 -19.38
N GLY A 541 15.14 -15.99 -18.29
CA GLY A 541 16.25 -16.77 -17.74
C GLY A 541 17.34 -15.90 -17.07
N LYS A 542 17.29 -14.57 -17.18
CA LYS A 542 18.33 -13.67 -16.66
C LYS A 542 18.11 -13.39 -15.17
N SER A 543 19.19 -13.49 -14.40
CA SER A 543 19.19 -13.25 -12.94
C SER A 543 19.95 -11.97 -12.56
N THR A 544 20.08 -11.02 -13.48
CA THR A 544 20.87 -9.80 -13.28
C THR A 544 20.10 -8.77 -12.47
N THR A 545 20.60 -8.45 -11.28
CA THR A 545 20.19 -7.27 -10.52
C THR A 545 20.80 -6.02 -11.15
N THR A 546 19.98 -5.11 -11.65
CA THR A 546 20.42 -3.88 -12.35
C THR A 546 20.45 -2.64 -11.46
N GLU A 547 19.88 -2.72 -10.27
CA GLU A 547 19.79 -1.64 -9.30
C GLU A 547 19.85 -2.19 -7.87
N ASP A 548 20.38 -1.42 -6.94
CA ASP A 548 20.42 -1.79 -5.52
C ASP A 548 19.04 -1.58 -4.89
N ALA A 549 18.48 -2.65 -4.31
CA ALA A 549 17.22 -2.60 -3.58
C ALA A 549 17.32 -3.33 -2.24
N MET A 550 16.56 -2.84 -1.27
CA MET A 550 16.36 -3.46 0.03
C MET A 550 14.87 -3.57 0.31
N TYR A 551 14.49 -4.64 1.00
CA TYR A 551 13.15 -4.88 1.48
C TYR A 551 13.21 -5.35 2.93
N VAL A 552 12.39 -4.76 3.79
CA VAL A 552 12.26 -5.18 5.18
C VAL A 552 10.89 -5.80 5.35
N THR A 553 10.83 -7.03 5.85
CA THR A 553 9.56 -7.66 6.24
C THR A 553 9.58 -8.11 7.69
N HIS A 554 8.47 -7.90 8.40
CA HIS A 554 8.34 -8.28 9.81
C HIS A 554 6.87 -8.35 10.23
N ARG A 555 6.59 -9.03 11.34
CA ARG A 555 5.31 -8.92 12.05
C ARG A 555 5.29 -7.69 12.95
N ILE A 556 4.10 -7.19 13.27
CA ILE A 556 3.92 -6.05 14.20
C ILE A 556 3.78 -6.48 15.66
N HIS A 557 3.86 -7.77 15.95
CA HIS A 557 3.96 -8.33 17.29
C HIS A 557 4.51 -9.77 17.20
N SER A 558 4.88 -10.35 18.34
CA SER A 558 5.23 -11.78 18.39
C SER A 558 4.06 -12.65 17.93
N TYR A 559 4.30 -13.79 17.26
CA TYR A 559 3.24 -14.75 16.93
C TYR A 559 2.51 -15.27 18.18
N SER A 560 3.20 -15.26 19.34
CA SER A 560 2.67 -15.66 20.65
C SER A 560 2.13 -14.49 21.48
N ALA A 561 2.08 -13.27 20.92
CA ALA A 561 1.54 -12.12 21.63
C ALA A 561 0.06 -12.33 21.97
N LYS A 562 -0.35 -11.83 23.14
CA LYS A 562 -1.75 -11.87 23.59
C LYS A 562 -2.42 -10.56 23.20
N PRO A 563 -3.43 -10.57 22.31
CA PRO A 563 -4.13 -9.36 21.94
C PRO A 563 -4.97 -8.79 23.09
N SER A 564 -5.20 -7.47 23.10
CA SER A 564 -6.05 -6.81 24.09
C SER A 564 -7.54 -7.04 23.84
N THR A 565 -7.94 -7.29 22.59
CA THR A 565 -9.31 -7.70 22.26
C THR A 565 -9.43 -9.21 22.35
N SER A 566 -10.39 -9.71 23.12
CA SER A 566 -10.67 -11.15 23.19
C SER A 566 -11.25 -11.66 21.87
N HIS A 567 -10.60 -12.64 21.26
CA HIS A 567 -11.06 -13.39 20.08
C HIS A 567 -10.29 -14.70 19.97
N LYS A 568 -10.72 -15.60 19.08
CA LYS A 568 -10.00 -16.85 18.81
C LYS A 568 -8.68 -16.54 18.08
N LEU A 569 -7.60 -17.15 18.56
CA LEU A 569 -6.28 -17.03 17.95
C LEU A 569 -6.08 -18.12 16.91
N ALA A 570 -5.41 -17.76 15.82
CA ALA A 570 -5.16 -18.64 14.71
C ALA A 570 -4.00 -19.61 14.97
N SER A 571 -4.07 -20.77 14.32
CA SER A 571 -3.05 -21.83 14.40
C SER A 571 -2.39 -22.10 13.03
N PRO A 572 -1.09 -22.44 12.99
CA PRO A 572 -0.35 -22.69 11.75
C PRO A 572 -0.67 -24.11 11.23
N THR A 573 -1.87 -24.30 10.70
CA THR A 573 -2.37 -25.64 10.34
C THR A 573 -2.93 -25.73 8.92
N LEU A 574 -2.89 -24.64 8.13
CA LEU A 574 -3.54 -24.61 6.82
C LEU A 574 -2.93 -25.64 5.85
N SER A 575 -1.61 -25.66 5.69
CA SER A 575 -0.85 -26.67 4.94
C SER A 575 -0.07 -27.59 5.89
N GLY A 576 -0.58 -27.80 7.10
CA GLY A 576 0.10 -28.53 8.17
C GLY A 576 1.02 -27.65 9.02
N SER A 577 1.65 -28.27 10.03
CA SER A 577 2.39 -27.58 11.11
C SER A 577 3.90 -27.80 11.08
N SER A 578 4.44 -28.31 9.98
CA SER A 578 5.87 -28.65 9.85
C SER A 578 6.79 -27.43 9.87
N THR A 579 6.28 -26.25 9.48
CA THR A 579 7.03 -25.00 9.55
C THR A 579 6.64 -24.26 10.82
N SER A 580 7.58 -24.14 11.75
CA SER A 580 7.34 -23.48 13.04
C SER A 580 7.28 -21.97 12.88
N PRO A 581 6.32 -21.27 13.55
CA PRO A 581 6.27 -19.82 13.53
C PRO A 581 7.54 -19.18 14.08
N ARG A 582 7.98 -18.08 13.45
CA ARG A 582 9.18 -17.35 13.88
C ARG A 582 8.94 -15.86 14.11
N ASN A 583 9.69 -15.32 15.06
CA ASN A 583 9.70 -13.91 15.42
C ASN A 583 10.96 -13.24 14.88
N THR A 584 10.93 -12.92 13.59
CA THR A 584 12.09 -12.33 12.89
C THR A 584 11.73 -11.11 12.08
N VAL A 585 12.68 -10.19 11.98
CA VAL A 585 12.74 -9.19 10.91
C VAL A 585 13.65 -9.76 9.83
N GLU A 586 13.15 -9.87 8.60
CA GLU A 586 13.97 -10.21 7.43
C GLU A 586 14.35 -8.94 6.69
N VAL A 587 15.63 -8.85 6.32
CA VAL A 587 16.09 -7.90 5.32
C VAL A 587 16.50 -8.70 4.10
N LEU A 588 15.75 -8.52 3.01
CA LEU A 588 16.06 -9.04 1.69
C LEU A 588 16.73 -7.92 0.90
N THR A 589 17.92 -8.19 0.39
CA THR A 589 18.67 -7.27 -0.47
C THR A 589 18.79 -7.87 -1.87
N MET A 590 18.73 -7.00 -2.87
CA MET A 590 19.09 -7.30 -4.24
C MET A 590 20.14 -6.27 -4.64
N LEU A 591 21.42 -6.66 -4.62
CA LEU A 591 22.52 -5.70 -4.79
C LEU A 591 23.30 -5.93 -6.08
N THR A 592 23.75 -4.85 -6.70
CA THR A 592 24.66 -4.86 -7.85
C THR A 592 26.09 -5.21 -7.46
N ALA A 593 26.49 -4.90 -6.22
CA ALA A 593 27.78 -5.25 -5.62
C ALA A 593 27.63 -5.42 -4.10
N PRO A 594 28.58 -6.09 -3.41
CA PRO A 594 28.50 -6.25 -1.95
C PRO A 594 28.34 -4.92 -1.21
N ALA A 595 27.62 -4.95 -0.08
CA ALA A 595 27.40 -3.79 0.77
C ALA A 595 27.27 -4.19 2.25
N SER A 596 27.63 -3.29 3.16
CA SER A 596 27.41 -3.45 4.60
C SER A 596 25.98 -3.06 4.94
N VAL A 597 25.22 -3.98 5.53
CA VAL A 597 23.84 -3.76 5.96
C VAL A 597 23.78 -3.62 7.47
N THR A 598 23.14 -2.55 7.94
CA THR A 598 22.84 -2.34 9.37
C THR A 598 21.33 -2.36 9.59
N VAL A 599 20.87 -3.22 10.49
CA VAL A 599 19.47 -3.39 10.88
C VAL A 599 19.30 -2.96 12.33
N THR A 600 18.30 -2.14 12.62
CA THR A 600 17.93 -1.74 13.98
C THR A 600 16.52 -2.25 14.31
N VAL A 601 16.39 -3.00 15.40
CA VAL A 601 15.11 -3.55 15.86
C VAL A 601 14.98 -3.30 17.36
N GLY A 602 13.96 -2.54 17.78
CA GLY A 602 13.75 -2.25 19.20
C GLY A 602 14.92 -1.52 19.89
N GLY A 603 15.76 -0.82 19.12
CA GLY A 603 16.98 -0.16 19.60
C GLY A 603 18.26 -1.00 19.47
N SER A 604 18.15 -2.32 19.30
CA SER A 604 19.29 -3.20 19.06
C SER A 604 19.77 -3.11 17.62
N LYS A 605 21.08 -2.98 17.41
CA LYS A 605 21.71 -2.92 16.08
C LYS A 605 22.40 -4.22 15.72
N THR A 606 22.26 -4.66 14.49
CA THR A 606 23.01 -5.78 13.89
C THR A 606 23.57 -5.33 12.56
N THR A 607 24.87 -5.53 12.34
CA THR A 607 25.55 -5.21 11.09
C THR A 607 26.15 -6.47 10.48
N TYR A 608 26.05 -6.61 9.16
CA TYR A 608 26.62 -7.72 8.40
C TYR A 608 26.90 -7.31 6.95
N ASP A 609 27.79 -8.04 6.28
CA ASP A 609 28.02 -7.85 4.86
C ASP A 609 27.03 -8.68 4.03
N ALA A 610 26.35 -8.03 3.09
CA ALA A 610 25.50 -8.67 2.10
C ALA A 610 26.26 -8.77 0.77
N PRO A 611 26.26 -9.94 0.09
CA PRO A 611 26.87 -10.10 -1.22
C PRO A 611 26.07 -9.40 -2.32
N ALA A 612 26.63 -9.35 -3.53
CA ALA A 612 25.87 -9.03 -4.73
C ALA A 612 24.79 -10.09 -5.02
N GLY A 613 23.75 -9.69 -5.74
CA GLY A 613 22.59 -10.51 -6.05
C GLY A 613 21.55 -10.52 -4.94
N VAL A 614 20.68 -11.54 -4.96
CA VAL A 614 19.62 -11.74 -3.98
C VAL A 614 20.20 -12.36 -2.70
N TYR A 615 20.02 -11.69 -1.57
CA TYR A 615 20.46 -12.19 -0.27
C TYR A 615 19.48 -11.80 0.84
N ALA A 616 19.10 -12.77 1.67
CA ALA A 616 18.20 -12.57 2.79
C ALA A 616 18.91 -12.87 4.11
N LYS A 617 18.74 -11.98 5.10
CA LYS A 617 19.19 -12.21 6.47
C LYS A 617 18.09 -11.86 7.45
N THR A 618 17.91 -12.72 8.45
CA THR A 618 16.97 -12.45 9.55
C THR A 618 17.71 -12.02 10.80
N VAL A 619 17.08 -11.12 11.56
CA VAL A 619 17.45 -10.78 12.94
C VAL A 619 16.23 -11.00 13.85
N PRO A 620 16.42 -11.20 15.18
CA PRO A 620 15.30 -11.38 16.09
C PRO A 620 14.34 -10.17 16.08
N LEU A 621 13.03 -10.45 16.12
CA LEU A 621 12.00 -9.43 16.31
C LEU A 621 12.02 -8.94 17.77
N ALA A 622 11.92 -7.63 17.98
CA ALA A 622 11.79 -7.02 19.30
C ALA A 622 10.79 -5.86 19.25
N VAL A 623 10.19 -5.54 20.41
CA VAL A 623 9.25 -4.41 20.55
C VAL A 623 9.94 -3.09 20.22
N GLY A 624 9.26 -2.23 19.47
CA GLY A 624 9.77 -0.92 19.07
C GLY A 624 9.88 -0.76 17.55
N LYS A 625 10.70 0.20 17.14
CA LYS A 625 10.87 0.55 15.72
C LYS A 625 11.77 -0.45 15.00
N VAL A 626 11.55 -0.59 13.70
CA VAL A 626 12.37 -1.39 12.78
C VAL A 626 12.91 -0.47 11.69
N SER A 627 14.23 -0.53 11.44
CA SER A 627 14.87 0.14 10.31
C SER A 627 16.04 -0.66 9.78
N ALA A 628 16.42 -0.42 8.53
CA ALA A 628 17.60 -1.01 7.92
C ALA A 628 18.26 0.00 6.96
N SER A 629 19.56 -0.13 6.76
CA SER A 629 20.32 0.67 5.78
C SER A 629 21.42 -0.18 5.18
N ALA A 630 21.71 0.00 3.89
CA ALA A 630 22.86 -0.56 3.21
C ALA A 630 23.83 0.57 2.85
N THR A 631 25.12 0.35 3.11
CA THR A 631 26.19 1.26 2.76
C THR A 631 27.26 0.56 1.92
N ARG A 632 27.80 1.29 0.94
CA ARG A 632 28.92 0.84 0.10
C ARG A 632 29.91 1.99 -0.01
N SER A 633 31.18 1.74 0.31
CA SER A 633 32.24 2.76 0.30
C SER A 633 31.90 4.03 1.10
N GLY A 634 31.21 3.87 2.23
CA GLY A 634 30.78 4.97 3.10
C GLY A 634 29.51 5.72 2.66
N ALA A 635 28.97 5.45 1.47
CA ALA A 635 27.72 6.04 0.99
C ALA A 635 26.53 5.11 1.28
N THR A 636 25.41 5.68 1.72
CA THR A 636 24.13 4.95 1.85
C THR A 636 23.53 4.72 0.47
N ILE A 637 23.37 3.45 0.10
CA ILE A 637 22.77 3.06 -1.20
C ILE A 637 21.28 2.74 -1.07
N ALA A 638 20.81 2.35 0.12
CA ALA A 638 19.41 2.14 0.43
C ALA A 638 19.16 2.34 1.93
N SER A 639 18.00 2.87 2.31
CA SER A 639 17.60 3.02 3.71
C SER A 639 16.09 2.87 3.83
N ILE A 640 15.66 2.17 4.88
CA ILE A 640 14.27 1.89 5.20
C ILE A 640 14.04 2.21 6.68
N ALA A 641 12.99 2.97 6.95
CA ALA A 641 12.39 3.06 8.28
C ALA A 641 10.97 2.51 8.17
N SER A 642 10.68 1.42 8.88
CA SER A 642 9.33 0.85 8.86
C SER A 642 8.36 1.81 9.56
N PRO A 643 7.21 2.14 8.94
CA PRO A 643 6.18 2.93 9.61
C PRO A 643 5.44 2.10 10.68
N TYR A 644 5.64 0.78 10.69
CA TYR A 644 4.96 -0.13 11.59
C TYR A 644 5.84 -0.42 12.82
N THR A 645 5.30 -0.11 14.00
CA THR A 645 5.98 -0.40 15.27
C THR A 645 5.59 -1.78 15.77
N VAL A 646 6.58 -2.54 16.23
CA VAL A 646 6.34 -3.83 16.89
C VAL A 646 5.84 -3.57 18.32
N VAL A 647 4.70 -4.13 18.69
CA VAL A 647 4.08 -3.97 20.01
C VAL A 647 4.06 -5.28 20.78
N ALA A 648 4.09 -5.19 22.11
CA ALA A 648 3.97 -6.36 22.98
C ALA A 648 2.52 -6.90 23.01
N THR A 649 1.55 -5.98 22.99
CA THR A 649 0.11 -6.27 23.13
C THR A 649 -0.64 -5.63 21.97
N PRO A 650 -0.89 -6.38 20.89
CA PRO A 650 -1.64 -5.85 19.75
C PRO A 650 -3.14 -5.73 20.06
N LEU A 651 -3.88 -4.95 19.27
CA LEU A 651 -5.34 -4.85 19.44
C LEU A 651 -6.03 -6.18 19.13
N VAL A 652 -5.67 -6.76 17.99
CA VAL A 652 -6.11 -8.08 17.49
C VAL A 652 -4.89 -8.87 17.05
N GLN A 653 -4.99 -10.19 16.92
CA GLN A 653 -3.89 -10.98 16.39
C GLN A 653 -3.76 -10.71 14.90
N ASP A 654 -2.58 -10.32 14.46
CA ASP A 654 -2.21 -10.17 13.05
C ASP A 654 -0.92 -10.95 12.77
N LEU A 655 -1.05 -12.04 12.01
CA LEU A 655 0.07 -12.93 11.70
C LEU A 655 0.66 -12.70 10.32
N GLN A 656 0.11 -11.75 9.55
CA GLN A 656 0.67 -11.36 8.27
C GLN A 656 2.02 -10.65 8.47
N TYR A 657 2.87 -10.75 7.46
CA TYR A 657 4.08 -9.97 7.34
C TYR A 657 3.77 -8.63 6.69
N TYR A 658 4.22 -7.57 7.36
CA TYR A 658 4.28 -6.21 6.83
C TYR A 658 5.55 -6.05 6.03
N GLY A 659 5.52 -5.18 5.03
CA GLY A 659 6.62 -4.99 4.08
C GLY A 659 6.93 -3.53 3.84
N VAL A 660 8.21 -3.20 3.69
CA VAL A 660 8.65 -1.89 3.21
C VAL A 660 9.76 -2.07 2.19
N SER A 661 9.66 -1.35 1.08
CA SER A 661 10.60 -1.35 -0.03
C SER A 661 11.44 -0.07 -0.03
N SER A 662 12.69 -0.15 -0.47
CA SER A 662 13.50 1.04 -0.74
C SER A 662 13.29 1.60 -2.15
N LYS A 663 12.56 0.90 -3.02
CA LYS A 663 12.35 1.32 -4.42
C LYS A 663 11.27 2.40 -4.58
N ARG A 664 10.26 2.43 -3.69
CA ARG A 664 9.02 3.19 -3.89
C ARG A 664 8.48 3.77 -2.59
#